data_AF-A0A914HQC8-F1
#
_entry.id   AF-A0A914HQC8-F1
#
_cell.length_a   1.000
_cell.length_b   1.000
_cell.length_c   1.000
_cell.angle_alpha   90.00
_cell.angle_beta   90.00
_cell.angle_gamma   90.00
#
_symmetry.space_group_name_H-M   'P 1'
#
loop_
_entity.id
_entity.type
_entity.pdbx_description
1 polymer ?
#
loop_
_entity_poly.entity_id
_entity_poly.type
_entity_poly.pdbx_seq_one_letter_code
_entity_poly.pdbx_strand_id
1 'polypeptide(L)'
;MNFRGATEAYAVVNSIAFVRLSHQVVKLSIHLPNQQPIVFRAGQLVSKAQQIEQGELPETPCSAYWKQWQNEWKDDPEFKDMLFVQVPERFRWVKDKWVAYKIKLTKRPPIGRIVPVPPSDPERFALYQLMRHYPGDPDHLKMVNQQPCSSFIEAAIKHGLLEDDRVWNKTLEEASLSRWPDQMRWLFVSILVFGQPSNARELWDKYKQHMYHPQGIATMAQRQAKELQALADIDWRLFNFGFSCIHFGLPDPPNSIAKNTGKAIEEFFFGDDDLNVPPGLPNANKAEQNQPPPLNSDQQMVFDAVVKAIQTDPSDESVPRRLFVYGDGGTGKTYLFGQIIRRLRKAPYSHKVLATASTGCAAILLPYGKTAHSTFRLGREVSLDKLPSIPLESFFARRIREAQLIIIDEITMLNNTVIEVIDRVCKEMAIRQQKEILFGGKTVIFSGDFKQSLPVVPHEGLAAQVAACFQTSTLFGQFTTMKLTINHRLGQGQQDYMKMCRQIGHGETGEFFWIPPQFLVQSCEELIDFVYPDFQKLLGNDKELLNRLILAPHIQTCDEINELMMDNVPGQVREYFSTDKPLDERPLDIDEIESEVAALNQRTDSGMPPHRLRLKVGCVVVLLINKSDREGLINGTRIVIEELGEDKITGRAINGTAVGGQVRFFIERTRNVYEDKAPGGLKYERLQFPIKPAFAMTILKGQGQTIRTVGIDLEREVFSHGQLYTAFSRASDGNNVRVYAPNRETDAQGRARVLNIVATNMLQLQ
;
A
#
# COMPACT_ATOMS: atom_id res chain seq x y z
N MET A 1 -1.39 -38.38 -45.12
CA MET A 1 -1.64 -36.92 -45.11
C MET A 1 -0.28 -36.22 -45.15
N ASN A 2 -0.07 -35.30 -46.09
CA ASN A 2 1.14 -34.48 -46.11
C ASN A 2 0.90 -33.26 -45.20
N PHE A 3 1.65 -33.14 -44.11
CA PHE A 3 1.58 -32.00 -43.19
C PHE A 3 2.56 -30.90 -43.63
N ARG A 4 2.19 -29.62 -43.50
CA ARG A 4 3.05 -28.48 -43.88
C ARG A 4 4.13 -28.18 -42.84
N GLY A 5 4.08 -28.80 -41.65
CA GLY A 5 5.10 -28.69 -40.61
C GLY A 5 4.76 -29.48 -39.34
N ALA A 6 5.72 -29.56 -38.42
CA ALA A 6 5.60 -30.34 -37.17
C ALA A 6 4.45 -29.86 -36.26
N THR A 7 4.17 -28.57 -36.24
CA THR A 7 3.09 -27.97 -35.42
C THR A 7 1.70 -28.33 -35.95
N GLU A 8 1.53 -28.41 -37.27
CA GLU A 8 0.27 -28.82 -37.88
C GLU A 8 0.02 -30.32 -37.65
N ALA A 9 1.07 -31.14 -37.78
CA ALA A 9 0.99 -32.56 -37.45
C ALA A 9 0.60 -32.78 -35.97
N TYR A 10 1.22 -32.03 -35.04
CA TYR A 10 0.92 -32.11 -33.61
C TYR A 10 -0.53 -31.72 -33.29
N ALA A 11 -1.03 -30.62 -33.86
CA ALA A 11 -2.39 -30.15 -33.58
C ALA A 11 -3.47 -31.11 -34.14
N VAL A 12 -3.24 -31.69 -35.32
CA VAL A 12 -4.15 -32.68 -35.93
C VAL A 12 -4.16 -33.98 -35.14
N VAL A 13 -3.00 -34.47 -34.68
CA VAL A 13 -2.92 -35.67 -33.83
C VAL A 13 -3.65 -35.48 -32.51
N ASN A 14 -3.63 -34.27 -31.95
CA ASN A 14 -4.24 -33.98 -30.65
C ASN A 14 -5.65 -33.37 -30.76
N SER A 15 -6.27 -33.37 -31.94
CA SER A 15 -7.60 -32.78 -32.17
C SER A 15 -7.77 -31.34 -31.65
N ILE A 16 -6.68 -30.57 -31.66
CA ILE A 16 -6.68 -29.15 -31.25
C ILE A 16 -7.24 -28.34 -32.41
N ALA A 17 -8.35 -27.63 -32.19
CA ALA A 17 -8.92 -26.73 -33.19
C ALA A 17 -7.90 -25.64 -33.56
N PHE A 18 -7.48 -25.58 -34.83
CA PHE A 18 -6.71 -24.44 -35.33
C PHE A 18 -7.62 -23.21 -35.36
N VAL A 19 -7.58 -22.42 -34.30
CA VAL A 19 -8.11 -21.05 -34.32
C VAL A 19 -7.29 -20.29 -35.36
N ARG A 20 -8.00 -19.68 -36.32
CA ARG A 20 -7.45 -19.01 -37.52
C ARG A 20 -6.16 -18.23 -37.20
N LEU A 21 -5.09 -18.53 -37.94
CA LEU A 21 -3.82 -17.79 -37.89
C LEU A 21 -4.10 -16.28 -38.00
N SER A 22 -3.62 -15.54 -37.00
CA SER A 22 -3.61 -14.07 -36.95
C SER A 22 -2.63 -13.50 -37.98
N HIS A 23 -2.64 -12.17 -38.17
CA HIS A 23 -1.78 -11.43 -39.09
C HIS A 23 -0.30 -11.80 -38.94
N GLN A 24 0.47 -11.76 -40.05
CA GLN A 24 1.92 -11.87 -39.97
C GLN A 24 2.48 -10.65 -39.23
N VAL A 25 3.18 -10.86 -38.11
CA VAL A 25 3.77 -9.77 -37.32
C VAL A 25 5.24 -9.59 -37.70
N VAL A 26 5.60 -8.37 -38.13
CA VAL A 26 6.99 -7.98 -38.42
C VAL A 26 7.54 -7.21 -37.23
N LYS A 27 8.57 -7.75 -36.56
CA LYS A 27 9.25 -7.07 -35.46
C LYS A 27 10.17 -5.98 -36.00
N LEU A 28 9.97 -4.75 -35.53
CA LEU A 28 10.71 -3.57 -35.93
C LEU A 28 11.59 -3.09 -34.77
N SER A 29 12.88 -3.39 -34.82
CA SER A 29 13.83 -2.90 -33.82
C SER A 29 14.20 -1.45 -34.12
N ILE A 30 14.16 -0.59 -33.10
CA ILE A 30 14.62 0.80 -33.17
C ILE A 30 15.94 0.97 -32.42
N HIS A 31 16.69 2.02 -32.72
CA HIS A 31 17.93 2.41 -32.03
C HIS A 31 18.06 3.93 -32.10
N LEU A 32 18.94 4.53 -31.30
CA LEU A 32 19.24 5.96 -31.41
C LEU A 32 20.07 6.25 -32.68
N PRO A 33 20.10 7.51 -33.18
CA PRO A 33 20.96 7.89 -34.29
C PRO A 33 22.41 7.44 -34.07
N ASN A 34 23.00 6.80 -35.08
CA ASN A 34 24.37 6.25 -35.06
C ASN A 34 24.63 5.13 -34.04
N GLN A 35 23.60 4.57 -33.40
CA GLN A 35 23.72 3.46 -32.44
C GLN A 35 23.12 2.14 -32.98
N GLN A 36 23.20 1.89 -34.28
CA GLN A 36 22.71 0.64 -34.86
C GLN A 36 23.46 -0.59 -34.32
N PRO A 37 22.75 -1.69 -33.99
CA PRO A 37 23.39 -2.92 -33.54
C PRO A 37 24.14 -3.60 -34.69
N ILE A 38 25.41 -3.93 -34.46
CA ILE A 38 26.27 -4.62 -35.44
C ILE A 38 26.40 -6.09 -35.05
N VAL A 39 25.96 -6.99 -35.92
CA VAL A 39 26.08 -8.44 -35.71
C VAL A 39 27.25 -9.00 -36.50
N PHE A 40 28.24 -9.52 -35.77
CA PHE A 40 29.36 -10.28 -36.34
C PHE A 40 28.99 -11.75 -36.49
N ARG A 41 29.08 -12.28 -37.71
CA ARG A 41 28.95 -13.72 -37.97
C ARG A 41 30.34 -14.31 -38.15
N ALA A 42 30.54 -15.55 -37.69
CA ALA A 42 31.81 -16.26 -37.86
C ALA A 42 32.25 -16.24 -39.33
N GLY A 43 33.49 -15.80 -39.60
CA GLY A 43 34.05 -15.65 -40.95
C GLY A 43 33.87 -14.29 -41.63
N GLN A 44 33.12 -13.34 -41.03
CA GLN A 44 32.90 -11.98 -41.60
C GLN A 44 33.60 -10.85 -40.84
N LEU A 45 34.51 -11.17 -39.91
CA LEU A 45 35.11 -10.19 -38.98
C LEU A 45 35.95 -9.12 -39.69
N VAL A 46 36.83 -9.52 -40.62
CA VAL A 46 37.80 -8.60 -41.26
C VAL A 46 37.12 -7.62 -42.22
N SER A 47 36.18 -8.11 -43.04
CA SER A 47 35.47 -7.27 -44.02
C SER A 47 34.49 -6.31 -43.37
N LYS A 48 33.75 -6.73 -42.32
CA LYS A 48 32.86 -5.82 -41.58
C LYS A 48 33.62 -4.80 -40.74
N ALA A 49 34.76 -5.15 -40.17
CA ALA A 49 35.60 -4.20 -39.43
C ALA A 49 36.12 -3.08 -40.34
N GLN A 50 36.60 -3.41 -41.56
CA GLN A 50 37.04 -2.42 -42.54
C GLN A 50 35.91 -1.51 -43.03
N GLN A 51 34.69 -2.03 -43.23
CA GLN A 51 33.53 -1.22 -43.59
C GLN A 51 33.15 -0.21 -42.49
N ILE A 52 33.24 -0.63 -41.23
CA ILE A 52 32.97 0.26 -40.09
C ILE A 52 34.03 1.35 -39.97
N GLU A 53 35.32 1.02 -40.16
CA GLU A 53 36.42 2.00 -40.18
C GLU A 53 36.30 3.02 -41.34
N GLN A 54 35.67 2.63 -42.44
CA GLN A 54 35.37 3.50 -43.59
C GLN A 54 34.07 4.31 -43.40
N GLY A 55 33.38 4.17 -42.26
CA GLY A 55 32.15 4.91 -41.94
C GLY A 55 30.87 4.29 -42.52
N GLU A 56 30.93 3.11 -43.13
CA GLU A 56 29.79 2.41 -43.70
C GLU A 56 29.05 1.59 -42.62
N LEU A 57 28.14 2.26 -41.91
CA LEU A 57 27.30 1.61 -40.89
C LEU A 57 26.20 0.76 -41.57
N PRO A 58 25.88 -0.44 -41.01
CA PRO A 58 24.88 -1.33 -41.59
C PRO A 58 23.48 -0.69 -41.56
N GLU A 59 22.75 -0.85 -42.67
CA GLU A 59 21.41 -0.31 -42.82
C GLU A 59 20.39 -1.20 -42.10
N THR A 60 19.57 -0.59 -41.23
CA THR A 60 18.55 -1.28 -40.43
C THR A 60 17.16 -0.86 -40.92
N PRO A 61 16.10 -1.62 -40.58
CA PRO A 61 14.74 -1.20 -40.88
C PRO A 61 14.41 0.22 -40.40
N CYS A 62 14.95 0.62 -39.24
CA CYS A 62 14.77 1.94 -38.64
C CYS A 62 15.54 3.04 -39.40
N SER A 63 16.84 2.84 -39.66
CA SER A 63 17.66 3.84 -40.34
C SER A 63 17.29 4.02 -41.81
N ALA A 64 16.87 2.95 -42.50
CA ALA A 64 16.34 3.04 -43.85
C ALA A 64 15.01 3.81 -43.90
N TYR A 65 14.13 3.62 -42.91
CA TYR A 65 12.88 4.39 -42.80
C TYR A 65 13.17 5.90 -42.68
N TRP A 66 14.10 6.29 -41.80
CA TRP A 66 14.48 7.70 -41.65
C TRP A 66 15.05 8.31 -42.93
N LYS A 67 16.01 7.62 -43.56
CA LYS A 67 16.59 8.06 -44.84
C LYS A 67 15.52 8.19 -45.93
N GLN A 68 14.56 7.27 -45.96
CA GLN A 68 13.52 7.27 -46.97
C GLN A 68 12.48 8.36 -46.73
N TRP A 69 12.19 8.67 -45.47
CA TRP A 69 11.34 9.80 -45.10
C TRP A 69 11.98 11.15 -45.48
N GLN A 70 13.30 11.29 -45.31
CA GLN A 70 14.06 12.49 -45.71
C GLN A 70 14.14 12.68 -47.23
N ASN A 71 14.38 11.61 -47.99
CA ASN A 71 14.77 11.70 -49.41
C ASN A 71 13.62 11.77 -50.42
N GLU A 72 12.37 11.94 -49.97
CA GLU A 72 11.14 11.93 -50.78
C GLU A 72 11.09 10.74 -51.74
N TRP A 73 10.35 9.71 -51.36
CA TRP A 73 10.12 8.60 -52.28
C TRP A 73 9.38 9.12 -53.51
N LYS A 74 10.08 9.21 -54.66
CA LYS A 74 9.57 9.82 -55.91
C LYS A 74 8.28 9.19 -56.44
N ASP A 75 7.90 8.01 -55.95
CA ASP A 75 6.80 7.18 -56.45
C ASP A 75 5.59 7.09 -55.49
N ASP A 76 5.62 7.68 -54.28
CA ASP A 76 4.49 7.60 -53.33
C ASP A 76 4.46 8.76 -52.31
N PRO A 77 3.61 9.78 -52.53
CA PRO A 77 3.47 10.94 -51.65
C PRO A 77 3.03 10.57 -50.22
N GLU A 78 2.34 9.45 -50.04
CA GLU A 78 1.74 9.04 -48.76
C GLU A 78 2.78 8.47 -47.76
N PHE A 79 4.03 8.24 -48.18
CA PHE A 79 5.06 7.72 -47.28
C PHE A 79 5.43 8.71 -46.16
N LYS A 80 5.32 10.03 -46.41
CA LYS A 80 5.63 11.05 -45.40
C LYS A 80 4.66 11.01 -44.20
N ASP A 81 3.45 10.51 -44.43
CA ASP A 81 2.41 10.41 -43.40
C ASP A 81 2.37 9.02 -42.72
N MET A 82 3.20 8.08 -43.17
CA MET A 82 3.18 6.71 -42.71
C MET A 82 4.01 6.51 -41.44
N LEU A 83 3.39 6.00 -40.38
CA LEU A 83 4.09 5.63 -39.16
C LEU A 83 5.03 4.46 -39.42
N PHE A 84 6.14 4.38 -38.67
CA PHE A 84 7.10 3.29 -38.80
C PHE A 84 6.44 1.90 -38.62
N VAL A 85 5.43 1.81 -37.75
CA VAL A 85 4.65 0.59 -37.49
C VAL A 85 3.79 0.14 -38.69
N GLN A 86 3.42 1.06 -39.58
CA GLN A 86 2.58 0.81 -40.76
C GLN A 86 3.41 0.42 -41.99
N VAL A 87 4.72 0.66 -41.99
CA VAL A 87 5.60 0.34 -43.14
C VAL A 87 5.45 -1.12 -43.60
N PRO A 88 5.38 -2.15 -42.72
CA PRO A 88 5.20 -3.54 -43.15
C PRO A 88 3.87 -3.85 -43.87
N GLU A 89 2.88 -2.97 -43.80
CA GLU A 89 1.58 -3.16 -44.48
C GLU A 89 1.72 -2.96 -45.99
N ARG A 90 2.66 -2.11 -46.43
CA ARG A 90 2.89 -1.72 -47.83
C ARG A 90 4.26 -2.11 -48.36
N PHE A 91 5.20 -2.43 -47.48
CA PHE A 91 6.59 -2.72 -47.84
C PHE A 91 7.11 -3.98 -47.18
N ARG A 92 8.02 -4.65 -47.86
CA ARG A 92 8.81 -5.76 -47.30
C ARG A 92 10.27 -5.36 -47.19
N TRP A 93 10.91 -5.82 -46.13
CA TRP A 93 12.35 -5.65 -45.91
C TRP A 93 13.14 -6.68 -46.73
N VAL A 94 13.93 -6.23 -47.71
CA VAL A 94 14.72 -7.10 -48.60
C VAL A 94 16.08 -6.45 -48.90
N LYS A 95 17.18 -7.18 -48.68
CA LYS A 95 18.56 -6.71 -48.96
C LYS A 95 18.82 -5.32 -48.39
N ASP A 96 18.54 -5.18 -47.10
CA ASP A 96 18.74 -3.96 -46.31
C ASP A 96 17.96 -2.72 -46.81
N LYS A 97 16.87 -2.92 -47.55
CA LYS A 97 16.00 -1.84 -48.05
C LYS A 97 14.51 -2.19 -47.93
N TRP A 98 13.68 -1.17 -47.76
CA TRP A 98 12.23 -1.29 -47.88
C TRP A 98 11.82 -1.32 -49.36
N VAL A 99 11.11 -2.37 -49.76
CA VAL A 99 10.64 -2.55 -51.14
C VAL A 99 9.13 -2.74 -51.14
N ALA A 100 8.42 -1.95 -51.94
CA ALA A 100 6.98 -2.03 -52.07
C ALA A 100 6.50 -3.40 -52.57
N TYR A 101 5.31 -3.82 -52.12
CA TYR A 101 4.68 -5.02 -52.68
C TYR A 101 4.25 -4.77 -54.14
N LYS A 102 4.59 -5.70 -55.03
CA LYS A 102 4.22 -5.63 -56.46
C LYS A 102 2.74 -5.93 -56.75
N ILE A 103 2.02 -6.51 -55.77
CA ILE A 103 0.62 -6.90 -55.86
C ILE A 103 -0.04 -6.47 -54.54
N LYS A 104 -1.24 -5.87 -54.59
CA LYS A 104 -2.04 -5.60 -53.38
C LYS A 104 -2.15 -6.89 -52.57
N LEU A 105 -1.59 -6.91 -51.37
CA LEU A 105 -1.74 -8.03 -50.46
C LEU A 105 -3.24 -8.24 -50.21
N THR A 106 -3.69 -9.49 -50.28
CA THR A 106 -5.07 -9.89 -49.99
C THR A 106 -5.48 -9.48 -48.57
N LYS A 107 -6.77 -9.61 -48.22
CA LYS A 107 -7.53 -9.15 -47.02
C LYS A 107 -6.83 -8.97 -45.64
N ARG A 108 -5.56 -9.36 -45.42
CA ARG A 108 -4.80 -9.27 -44.17
C ARG A 108 -3.33 -8.87 -44.42
N PRO A 109 -2.98 -7.57 -44.41
CA PRO A 109 -1.59 -7.12 -44.52
C PRO A 109 -0.75 -7.51 -43.27
N PRO A 110 0.59 -7.63 -43.38
CA PRO A 110 1.46 -7.79 -42.23
C PRO A 110 1.37 -6.58 -41.30
N ILE A 111 1.37 -6.84 -39.99
CA ILE A 111 1.33 -5.80 -38.96
C ILE A 111 2.76 -5.58 -38.46
N GLY A 112 3.24 -4.34 -38.52
CA GLY A 112 4.48 -3.98 -37.84
C GLY A 112 4.28 -3.94 -36.33
N ARG A 113 5.29 -4.34 -35.57
CA ARG A 113 5.36 -4.11 -34.13
C ARG A 113 6.75 -3.62 -33.77
N ILE A 114 6.83 -2.39 -33.28
CA ILE A 114 8.07 -1.86 -32.73
C ILE A 114 8.42 -2.67 -31.48
N VAL A 115 9.68 -3.12 -31.38
CA VAL A 115 10.15 -3.87 -30.21
C VAL A 115 10.11 -2.94 -28.98
N PRO A 116 9.41 -3.32 -27.89
CA PRO A 116 9.33 -2.50 -26.69
C PRO A 116 10.71 -2.17 -26.12
N VAL A 117 10.86 -0.93 -25.64
CA VAL A 117 12.08 -0.44 -24.99
C VAL A 117 11.79 -0.24 -23.51
N PRO A 118 12.65 -0.69 -22.59
CA PRO A 118 12.42 -0.49 -21.16
C PRO A 118 12.62 1.00 -20.77
N PRO A 119 11.84 1.53 -19.81
CA PRO A 119 12.04 2.90 -19.29
C PRO A 119 13.43 3.16 -18.69
N SER A 120 14.20 2.11 -18.38
CA SER A 120 15.61 2.22 -17.94
C SER A 120 16.57 2.75 -19.02
N ASP A 121 16.13 2.80 -20.28
CA ASP A 121 16.83 3.44 -21.40
C ASP A 121 15.98 4.64 -21.92
N PRO A 122 16.01 5.78 -21.22
CA PRO A 122 14.97 6.81 -21.29
C PRO A 122 14.91 7.54 -22.64
N GLU A 123 16.03 7.80 -23.31
CA GLU A 123 16.06 8.43 -24.63
C GLU A 123 15.50 7.50 -25.72
N ARG A 124 15.86 6.22 -25.68
CA ARG A 124 15.34 5.24 -26.64
C ARG A 124 13.88 4.91 -26.37
N PHE A 125 13.44 4.99 -25.11
CA PHE A 125 12.02 4.89 -24.73
C PHE A 125 11.21 6.10 -25.21
N ALA A 126 11.75 7.31 -25.11
CA ALA A 126 11.09 8.49 -25.66
C ALA A 126 10.97 8.42 -27.19
N LEU A 127 12.03 7.97 -27.88
CA LEU A 127 12.00 7.70 -29.32
C LEU A 127 10.97 6.60 -29.68
N TYR A 128 10.89 5.53 -28.87
CA TYR A 128 9.86 4.49 -29.01
C TYR A 128 8.45 5.07 -29.00
N GLN A 129 8.16 5.97 -28.04
CA GLN A 129 6.86 6.63 -27.96
C GLN A 129 6.62 7.54 -29.16
N LEU A 130 7.57 8.40 -29.52
CA LEU A 130 7.43 9.31 -30.66
C LEU A 130 7.15 8.57 -31.97
N MET A 131 7.92 7.53 -32.30
CA MET A 131 7.79 6.79 -33.57
C MET A 131 6.49 5.96 -33.69
N ARG A 132 5.76 5.75 -32.59
CA ARG A 132 4.43 5.11 -32.60
C ARG A 132 3.31 6.09 -32.93
N HIS A 133 3.53 7.38 -32.70
CA HIS A 133 2.50 8.41 -32.78
C HIS A 133 2.75 9.41 -33.92
N TYR A 134 4.00 9.58 -34.33
CA TYR A 134 4.38 10.55 -35.37
C TYR A 134 5.31 9.90 -36.42
N PRO A 135 5.07 10.15 -37.72
CA PRO A 135 6.04 9.83 -38.77
C PRO A 135 7.20 10.83 -38.71
N GLY A 136 8.36 10.50 -39.28
CA GLY A 136 9.51 11.39 -39.21
C GLY A 136 10.85 10.72 -39.06
N ASP A 137 11.87 11.46 -39.46
CA ASP A 137 13.25 11.21 -39.09
C ASP A 137 13.56 11.77 -37.67
N PRO A 138 14.74 11.49 -37.10
CA PRO A 138 15.14 11.97 -35.79
C PRO A 138 14.98 13.47 -35.55
N ASP A 139 15.29 14.30 -36.56
CA ASP A 139 15.23 15.75 -36.40
C ASP A 139 13.80 16.27 -36.46
N HIS A 140 12.96 15.71 -37.34
CA HIS A 140 11.54 16.02 -37.34
C HIS A 140 10.84 15.61 -36.04
N LEU A 141 11.15 14.43 -35.50
CA LEU A 141 10.56 13.95 -34.24
C LEU A 141 10.96 14.80 -33.02
N LYS A 142 12.00 15.63 -33.12
CA LYS A 142 12.40 16.61 -32.09
C LYS A 142 11.80 18.01 -32.32
N MET A 143 10.93 18.20 -33.31
CA MET A 143 10.28 19.50 -33.57
C MET A 143 8.85 19.50 -33.06
N VAL A 144 8.55 20.32 -32.05
CA VAL A 144 7.19 20.46 -31.49
C VAL A 144 6.74 21.91 -31.62
N ASN A 145 5.60 22.16 -32.27
CA ASN A 145 5.08 23.52 -32.52
C ASN A 145 6.13 24.46 -33.17
N GLN A 146 6.89 23.95 -34.14
CA GLN A 146 7.98 24.67 -34.82
C GLN A 146 9.17 25.06 -33.93
N GLN A 147 9.27 24.51 -32.71
CA GLN A 147 10.44 24.69 -31.83
C GLN A 147 11.30 23.42 -31.78
N PRO A 148 12.62 23.54 -31.99
CA PRO A 148 13.54 22.41 -31.85
C PRO A 148 13.69 22.05 -30.37
N CYS A 149 13.56 20.76 -30.06
CA CYS A 149 13.86 20.19 -28.75
C CYS A 149 15.29 19.62 -28.73
N SER A 150 15.91 19.67 -27.56
CA SER A 150 17.29 19.21 -27.36
C SER A 150 17.40 17.68 -27.33
N SER A 151 16.32 16.97 -26.99
CA SER A 151 16.28 15.51 -26.91
C SER A 151 14.90 14.91 -27.25
N PHE A 152 14.83 13.59 -27.41
CA PHE A 152 13.54 12.92 -27.68
C PHE A 152 12.62 12.96 -26.46
N ILE A 153 13.17 12.97 -25.25
CA ILE A 153 12.40 13.08 -24.00
C ILE A 153 11.64 14.41 -23.98
N GLU A 154 12.34 15.52 -24.24
CA GLU A 154 11.73 16.86 -24.24
C GLU A 154 10.60 16.97 -25.27
N ALA A 155 10.82 16.43 -26.47
CA ALA A 155 9.80 16.41 -27.52
C ALA A 155 8.58 15.56 -27.12
N ALA A 156 8.80 14.38 -26.54
CA ALA A 156 7.73 13.48 -26.11
C ALA A 156 6.90 14.06 -24.95
N ILE A 157 7.51 14.78 -24.01
CA ILE A 157 6.79 15.51 -22.94
C ILE A 157 5.92 16.63 -23.55
N LYS A 158 6.47 17.44 -24.46
CA LYS A 158 5.72 18.54 -25.10
C LYS A 158 4.55 18.03 -25.96
N HIS A 159 4.69 16.85 -26.57
CA HIS A 159 3.60 16.17 -27.27
C HIS A 159 2.59 15.46 -26.34
N GLY A 160 2.81 15.47 -25.02
CA GLY A 160 1.96 14.77 -24.05
C GLY A 160 2.08 13.24 -24.09
N LEU A 161 3.13 12.70 -24.69
CA LEU A 161 3.39 11.26 -24.82
C LEU A 161 4.22 10.67 -23.67
N LEU A 162 4.85 11.54 -22.89
CA LEU A 162 5.48 11.25 -21.61
C LEU A 162 4.82 12.10 -20.52
N GLU A 163 4.73 11.55 -19.32
CA GLU A 163 4.04 12.18 -18.19
C GLU A 163 4.73 13.48 -17.78
N ASP A 164 3.89 14.44 -17.39
CA ASP A 164 4.30 15.78 -17.00
C ASP A 164 4.25 15.92 -15.47
N ASP A 165 5.39 16.23 -14.85
CA ASP A 165 5.56 16.49 -13.42
C ASP A 165 4.81 17.75 -12.93
N ARG A 166 3.95 18.36 -13.75
CA ARG A 166 3.01 19.44 -13.41
C ARG A 166 2.28 19.20 -12.08
N VAL A 167 1.75 17.99 -11.83
CA VAL A 167 1.03 17.69 -10.57
C VAL A 167 1.96 17.89 -9.38
N TRP A 168 3.19 17.37 -9.45
CA TRP A 168 4.16 17.47 -8.35
C TRP A 168 4.66 18.89 -8.12
N ASN A 169 4.90 19.64 -9.20
CA ASN A 169 5.23 21.06 -9.12
C ASN A 169 4.10 21.84 -8.44
N LYS A 170 2.84 21.67 -8.87
CA LYS A 170 1.69 22.33 -8.27
C LYS A 170 1.52 21.97 -6.79
N THR A 171 1.62 20.68 -6.45
CA THR A 171 1.55 20.20 -5.07
C THR A 171 2.60 20.87 -4.18
N LEU A 172 3.87 20.93 -4.62
CA LEU A 172 4.96 21.53 -3.85
C LEU A 172 4.85 23.06 -3.77
N GLU A 173 4.41 23.70 -4.83
CA GLU A 173 4.15 25.15 -4.86
C GLU A 173 3.04 25.53 -3.88
N GLU A 174 1.90 24.86 -3.93
CA GLU A 174 0.78 25.04 -3.00
C GLU A 174 1.23 24.80 -1.53
N ALA A 175 1.95 23.71 -1.28
CA ALA A 175 2.45 23.40 0.06
C ALA A 175 3.49 24.42 0.59
N SER A 176 4.28 25.01 -0.30
CA SER A 176 5.33 25.98 0.06
C SER A 176 4.77 27.22 0.77
N LEU A 177 3.50 27.55 0.53
CA LEU A 177 2.78 28.68 1.14
C LEU A 177 2.52 28.48 2.63
N SER A 178 2.43 27.22 3.08
CA SER A 178 2.13 26.87 4.49
C SER A 178 3.32 27.13 5.43
N ARG A 179 4.54 27.30 4.89
CA ARG A 179 5.79 27.53 5.65
C ARG A 179 6.05 26.49 6.75
N TRP A 180 5.82 25.20 6.44
CA TRP A 180 6.13 24.08 7.33
C TRP A 180 7.26 23.22 6.76
N PRO A 181 8.53 23.55 7.04
CA PRO A 181 9.68 22.86 6.45
C PRO A 181 9.69 21.35 6.68
N ASP A 182 9.24 20.91 7.85
CA ASP A 182 9.17 19.48 8.16
C ASP A 182 8.15 18.73 7.30
N GLN A 183 6.97 19.32 7.13
CA GLN A 183 5.93 18.78 6.25
C GLN A 183 6.32 18.87 4.78
N MET A 184 7.05 19.92 4.38
CA MET A 184 7.62 20.01 3.03
C MET A 184 8.59 18.86 2.74
N ARG A 185 9.48 18.51 3.68
CA ARG A 185 10.39 17.37 3.53
C ARG A 185 9.63 16.04 3.45
N TRP A 186 8.58 15.86 4.27
CA TRP A 186 7.72 14.67 4.21
C TRP A 186 6.99 14.56 2.88
N LEU A 187 6.38 15.66 2.43
CA LEU A 187 5.69 15.73 1.15
C LEU A 187 6.64 15.41 -0.01
N PHE A 188 7.84 15.99 -0.01
CA PHE A 188 8.85 15.72 -1.02
C PHE A 188 9.24 14.24 -1.06
N VAL A 189 9.56 13.63 0.09
CA VAL A 189 9.86 12.19 0.20
C VAL A 189 8.69 11.35 -0.32
N SER A 190 7.46 11.72 0.03
CA SER A 190 6.26 11.00 -0.40
C SER A 190 6.05 11.07 -1.91
N ILE A 191 6.29 12.24 -2.53
CA ILE A 191 6.29 12.40 -3.99
C ILE A 191 7.35 11.50 -4.62
N LEU A 192 8.58 11.43 -4.08
CA LEU A 192 9.63 10.56 -4.61
C LEU A 192 9.22 9.08 -4.56
N VAL A 193 8.70 8.61 -3.43
CA VAL A 193 8.40 7.20 -3.18
C VAL A 193 7.12 6.75 -3.89
N PHE A 194 6.05 7.55 -3.81
CA PHE A 194 4.71 7.18 -4.26
C PHE A 194 4.22 7.95 -5.49
N GLY A 195 4.83 9.09 -5.81
CA GLY A 195 4.51 9.88 -6.99
C GLY A 195 5.41 9.53 -8.20
N GLN A 196 6.64 9.08 -7.94
CA GLN A 196 7.66 8.71 -8.94
C GLN A 196 7.83 9.81 -10.01
N PRO A 197 8.26 11.03 -9.62
CA PRO A 197 8.44 12.13 -10.57
C PRO A 197 9.50 11.77 -11.61
N SER A 198 9.33 12.29 -12.82
CA SER A 198 10.29 12.09 -13.91
C SER A 198 11.65 12.74 -13.61
N ASN A 199 11.66 13.89 -12.92
CA ASN A 199 12.89 14.61 -12.54
C ASN A 199 12.85 15.11 -11.09
N ALA A 200 13.17 14.22 -10.15
CA ALA A 200 13.29 14.53 -8.73
C ALA A 200 14.30 15.66 -8.42
N ARG A 201 15.39 15.77 -9.20
CA ARG A 201 16.45 16.74 -8.95
C ARG A 201 16.00 18.16 -9.22
N GLU A 202 15.25 18.38 -10.29
CA GLU A 202 14.69 19.67 -10.63
C GLU A 202 13.70 20.16 -9.55
N LEU A 203 12.83 19.27 -9.06
CA LEU A 203 11.92 19.59 -7.95
C LEU A 203 12.70 19.98 -6.69
N TRP A 204 13.78 19.26 -6.36
CA TRP A 204 14.64 19.64 -5.25
C TRP A 204 15.24 21.03 -5.44
N ASP A 205 15.90 21.29 -6.58
CA ASP A 205 16.59 22.55 -6.81
C ASP A 205 15.62 23.76 -6.78
N LYS A 206 14.38 23.56 -7.24
CA LYS A 206 13.31 24.57 -7.22
C LYS A 206 12.76 24.83 -5.81
N TYR A 207 12.50 23.80 -5.00
CA TYR A 207 11.78 23.95 -3.73
C TYR A 207 12.64 23.82 -2.46
N LYS A 208 13.94 23.53 -2.57
CA LYS A 208 14.83 23.30 -1.40
C LYS A 208 14.84 24.42 -0.35
N GLN A 209 14.61 25.67 -0.75
CA GLN A 209 14.54 26.79 0.19
C GLN A 209 13.36 26.70 1.18
N HIS A 210 12.33 25.92 0.84
CA HIS A 210 11.17 25.66 1.70
C HIS A 210 11.37 24.44 2.61
N MET A 211 12.49 23.72 2.47
CA MET A 211 12.79 22.50 3.22
C MET A 211 13.49 22.78 4.56
N TYR A 212 13.82 24.04 4.87
CA TYR A 212 14.42 24.45 6.15
C TYR A 212 13.87 25.80 6.61
N HIS A 213 13.98 26.08 7.92
CA HIS A 213 13.54 27.36 8.47
C HIS A 213 14.57 28.47 8.17
N PRO A 214 14.15 29.68 7.72
CA PRO A 214 15.09 30.75 7.35
C PRO A 214 15.75 31.45 8.56
N GLN A 215 15.27 31.22 9.78
CA GLN A 215 15.86 31.80 10.99
C GLN A 215 17.33 31.39 11.16
N GLY A 216 18.17 32.36 11.53
CA GLY A 216 19.60 32.16 11.78
C GLY A 216 20.47 32.07 10.52
N ILE A 217 19.92 32.37 9.33
CA ILE A 217 20.67 32.43 8.08
C ILE A 217 21.06 33.89 7.80
N ALA A 218 22.33 34.22 8.05
CA ALA A 218 22.94 35.50 7.66
C ALA A 218 23.99 35.34 6.55
N THR A 219 24.56 34.14 6.39
CA THR A 219 25.64 33.87 5.41
C THR A 219 25.30 32.70 4.48
N MET A 220 25.99 32.62 3.34
CA MET A 220 25.85 31.50 2.40
C MET A 220 26.26 30.16 3.02
N ALA A 221 27.29 30.15 3.89
CA ALA A 221 27.72 28.94 4.59
C ALA A 221 26.64 28.40 5.53
N GLN A 222 25.94 29.28 6.26
CA GLN A 222 24.82 28.89 7.12
C GLN A 222 23.64 28.33 6.31
N ARG A 223 23.36 28.93 5.14
CA ARG A 223 22.34 28.42 4.21
C ARG A 223 22.68 27.02 3.71
N GLN A 224 23.92 26.80 3.27
CA GLN A 224 24.40 25.49 2.84
C GLN A 224 24.31 24.45 3.97
N ALA A 225 24.66 24.83 5.21
CA ALA A 225 24.54 23.92 6.35
C ALA A 225 23.08 23.51 6.61
N LYS A 226 22.12 24.44 6.53
CA LYS A 226 20.67 24.14 6.66
C LYS A 226 20.15 23.28 5.51
N GLU A 227 20.61 23.53 4.28
CA GLU A 227 20.27 22.70 3.11
C GLU A 227 20.76 21.26 3.29
N LEU A 228 22.02 21.07 3.73
CA LEU A 228 22.57 19.75 4.02
C LEU A 228 21.84 19.04 5.18
N GLN A 229 21.42 19.78 6.20
CA GLN A 229 20.61 19.24 7.29
C GLN A 229 19.25 18.75 6.79
N ALA A 230 18.57 19.53 5.95
CA ALA A 230 17.30 19.14 5.34
C ALA A 230 17.46 17.91 4.44
N LEU A 231 18.55 17.85 3.66
CA LEU A 231 18.85 16.73 2.79
C LEU A 231 19.18 15.44 3.56
N ALA A 232 19.88 15.55 4.70
CA ALA A 232 20.14 14.41 5.58
C ALA A 232 18.85 13.85 6.21
N ASP A 233 17.90 14.71 6.58
CA ASP A 233 16.58 14.29 7.07
C ASP A 233 15.73 13.64 5.96
N ILE A 234 15.77 14.18 4.73
CA ILE A 234 15.14 13.55 3.55
C ILE A 234 15.74 12.16 3.30
N ASP A 235 17.07 12.04 3.32
CA ASP A 235 17.77 10.77 3.15
C ASP A 235 17.37 9.76 4.22
N TRP A 236 17.22 10.21 5.47
CA TRP A 236 16.73 9.38 6.57
C TRP A 236 15.31 8.85 6.35
N ARG A 237 14.41 9.71 5.87
CA ARG A 237 13.03 9.32 5.58
C ARG A 237 12.97 8.34 4.41
N LEU A 238 13.75 8.58 3.34
CA LEU A 238 13.88 7.65 2.20
C LEU A 238 14.45 6.30 2.62
N PHE A 239 15.38 6.29 3.57
CA PHE A 239 16.00 5.07 4.08
C PHE A 239 14.99 4.10 4.72
N ASN A 240 13.95 4.63 5.36
CA ASN A 240 12.87 3.81 5.90
C ASN A 240 12.04 3.08 4.82
N PHE A 241 12.03 3.59 3.59
CA PHE A 241 11.41 2.93 2.44
C PHE A 241 12.36 1.99 1.70
N GLY A 242 13.66 2.07 2.02
CA GLY A 242 14.72 1.29 1.38
C GLY A 242 15.43 2.03 0.25
N PHE A 243 15.30 3.36 0.21
CA PHE A 243 15.97 4.22 -0.75
C PHE A 243 16.94 5.18 -0.05
N SER A 244 17.62 6.01 -0.83
CA SER A 244 18.47 7.11 -0.37
C SER A 244 18.45 8.21 -1.42
N CYS A 245 18.96 9.39 -1.09
CA CYS A 245 19.00 10.54 -2.00
C CYS A 245 19.58 10.20 -3.39
N ILE A 246 20.65 9.37 -3.44
CA ILE A 246 21.31 8.99 -4.69
C ILE A 246 20.41 8.19 -5.64
N HIS A 247 19.45 7.42 -5.14
CA HIS A 247 18.52 6.65 -5.96
C HIS A 247 17.62 7.56 -6.81
N PHE A 248 17.45 8.82 -6.38
CA PHE A 248 16.63 9.83 -7.05
C PHE A 248 17.47 10.94 -7.69
N GLY A 249 18.80 10.75 -7.83
CA GLY A 249 19.70 11.75 -8.42
C GLY A 249 19.90 13.02 -7.55
N LEU A 250 19.53 12.97 -6.27
CA LEU A 250 19.75 14.06 -5.32
C LEU A 250 21.21 14.05 -4.81
N PRO A 251 21.72 15.18 -4.28
CA PRO A 251 23.06 15.17 -3.69
C PRO A 251 23.12 14.17 -2.51
N ASP A 252 24.26 13.53 -2.35
CA ASP A 252 24.51 12.61 -1.23
C ASP A 252 24.92 13.43 0.02
N PRO A 253 24.13 13.44 1.10
CA PRO A 253 24.47 14.22 2.28
C PRO A 253 25.72 13.63 2.97
N PRO A 254 26.63 14.47 3.48
CA PRO A 254 27.87 14.00 4.12
C PRO A 254 27.60 13.13 5.36
N ASN A 255 26.46 13.35 6.03
CA ASN A 255 26.00 12.58 7.19
C ASN A 255 24.85 11.62 6.83
N SER A 256 24.83 11.08 5.60
CA SER A 256 23.82 10.12 5.16
C SER A 256 23.64 8.97 6.15
N ILE A 257 22.39 8.71 6.54
CA ILE A 257 22.09 7.60 7.47
C ILE A 257 22.38 6.25 6.81
N ALA A 258 22.29 6.18 5.47
CA ALA A 258 22.59 4.97 4.71
C ALA A 258 24.06 4.54 4.89
N LYS A 259 24.95 5.48 5.20
CA LYS A 259 26.37 5.22 5.49
C LYS A 259 26.65 4.90 6.97
N ASN A 260 25.71 5.18 7.87
CA ASN A 260 25.83 4.89 9.31
C ASN A 260 24.67 4.01 9.79
N THR A 261 24.71 2.74 9.38
CA THR A 261 23.66 1.77 9.72
C THR A 261 23.55 1.49 11.23
N GLY A 262 24.61 1.70 12.02
CA GLY A 262 24.54 1.57 13.49
C GLY A 262 23.61 2.61 14.10
N LYS A 263 23.84 3.89 13.77
CA LYS A 263 22.98 5.00 14.19
C LYS A 263 21.55 4.82 13.69
N ALA A 264 21.37 4.34 12.46
CA ALA A 264 20.04 4.07 11.90
C ALA A 264 19.24 3.06 12.73
N ILE A 265 19.91 2.01 13.22
CA ILE A 265 19.29 0.97 14.05
C ILE A 265 18.95 1.52 15.44
N GLU A 266 19.86 2.28 16.05
CA GLU A 266 19.59 2.92 17.33
C GLU A 266 18.41 3.89 17.25
N GLU A 267 18.38 4.78 16.25
CA GLU A 267 17.27 5.70 16.03
C GLU A 267 15.95 4.94 15.72
N PHE A 268 16.01 3.82 15.01
CA PHE A 268 14.81 3.01 14.74
C PHE A 268 14.20 2.40 16.01
N PHE A 269 15.01 1.90 16.94
CA PHE A 269 14.52 1.23 18.16
C PHE A 269 14.32 2.19 19.34
N PHE A 270 15.13 3.25 19.42
CA PHE A 270 15.24 4.12 20.60
C PHE A 270 15.14 5.62 20.27
N GLY A 271 14.96 6.00 19.00
CA GLY A 271 14.74 7.40 18.66
C GLY A 271 13.52 7.96 19.37
N ASP A 272 13.74 8.92 20.27
CA ASP A 272 12.68 9.60 21.02
C ASP A 272 11.83 10.49 20.11
N ASP A 273 10.50 10.38 20.22
CA ASP A 273 9.55 11.38 19.73
C ASP A 273 9.18 12.41 20.83
N ASP A 274 9.71 12.28 22.06
CA ASP A 274 9.51 13.29 23.12
C ASP A 274 10.12 14.67 22.76
N LEU A 275 10.97 14.75 21.73
CA LEU A 275 11.51 16.00 21.19
C LEU A 275 10.61 16.70 20.15
N ASN A 276 9.53 16.05 19.69
CA ASN A 276 8.60 16.63 18.72
C ASN A 276 7.45 17.42 19.37
N VAL A 277 7.42 17.54 20.71
CA VAL A 277 6.54 18.51 21.38
C VAL A 277 7.18 19.89 21.23
N PRO A 278 6.56 20.83 20.48
CA PRO A 278 7.07 22.19 20.40
C PRO A 278 7.18 22.80 21.81
N PRO A 279 8.31 23.42 22.19
CA PRO A 279 8.38 24.17 23.43
C PRO A 279 7.36 25.30 23.38
N GLY A 280 6.26 25.17 24.13
CA GLY A 280 5.18 26.17 24.16
C GLY A 280 3.74 25.63 24.01
N LEU A 281 3.53 24.35 23.74
CA LEU A 281 2.19 23.75 23.88
C LEU A 281 1.93 23.37 25.36
N PRO A 282 0.78 23.73 25.97
CA PRO A 282 0.49 23.48 27.39
C PRO A 282 0.35 22.01 27.80
N ASN A 283 0.70 21.05 26.93
CA ASN A 283 0.50 19.63 27.17
C ASN A 283 1.79 18.84 27.48
N ALA A 284 2.98 19.44 27.39
CA ALA A 284 4.23 18.78 27.83
C ALA A 284 4.21 18.45 29.33
N ASN A 285 3.46 19.22 30.14
CA ASN A 285 3.34 19.02 31.59
C ASN A 285 2.21 18.06 32.01
N LYS A 286 1.45 17.45 31.09
CA LYS A 286 0.36 16.51 31.43
C LYS A 286 0.74 15.02 31.32
N ALA A 287 1.81 14.68 30.60
CA ALA A 287 2.25 13.29 30.49
C ALA A 287 2.90 12.76 31.80
N GLU A 288 3.45 13.64 32.63
CA GLU A 288 4.05 13.26 33.93
C GLU A 288 3.02 13.07 35.06
N GLN A 289 1.77 13.51 34.91
CA GLN A 289 0.76 13.44 35.98
C GLN A 289 -0.10 12.16 35.99
N ASN A 290 -0.02 11.29 34.98
CA ASN A 290 -0.74 10.03 34.95
C ASN A 290 0.22 8.86 34.76
N GLN A 291 0.75 8.32 35.87
CA GLN A 291 1.37 6.99 35.81
C GLN A 291 0.35 6.01 35.21
N PRO A 292 0.70 5.27 34.15
CA PRO A 292 -0.22 4.31 33.57
C PRO A 292 -0.56 3.24 34.62
N PRO A 293 -1.81 2.74 34.64
CA PRO A 293 -2.25 1.79 35.66
C PRO A 293 -1.35 0.55 35.70
N PRO A 294 -1.09 -0.03 36.88
CA PRO A 294 -0.26 -1.22 36.98
C PRO A 294 -0.82 -2.38 36.16
N LEU A 295 0.07 -3.28 35.72
CA LEU A 295 -0.34 -4.53 35.10
C LEU A 295 -1.09 -5.37 36.15
N ASN A 296 -2.17 -6.05 35.75
CA ASN A 296 -2.82 -7.04 36.62
C ASN A 296 -1.98 -8.32 36.73
N SER A 297 -2.40 -9.28 37.54
CA SER A 297 -1.68 -10.55 37.74
C SER A 297 -1.38 -11.29 36.43
N ASP A 298 -2.38 -11.48 35.57
CA ASP A 298 -2.24 -12.24 34.32
C ASP A 298 -1.26 -11.52 33.36
N GLN A 299 -1.39 -10.19 33.26
CA GLN A 299 -0.54 -9.35 32.43
C GLN A 299 0.90 -9.30 32.96
N GLN A 300 1.08 -9.27 34.28
CA GLN A 300 2.39 -9.29 34.93
C GLN A 300 3.10 -10.62 34.69
N MET A 301 2.39 -11.75 34.76
CA MET A 301 2.98 -13.07 34.43
C MET A 301 3.52 -13.11 32.99
N VAL A 302 2.78 -12.56 32.02
CA VAL A 302 3.26 -12.47 30.63
C VAL A 302 4.49 -11.58 30.54
N PHE A 303 4.47 -10.42 31.19
CA PHE A 303 5.61 -9.49 31.21
C PHE A 303 6.87 -10.16 31.77
N ASP A 304 6.76 -10.85 32.91
CA ASP A 304 7.87 -11.53 33.56
C ASP A 304 8.43 -12.68 32.72
N ALA A 305 7.54 -13.46 32.07
CA ALA A 305 7.95 -14.51 31.14
C ALA A 305 8.75 -13.95 29.95
N VAL A 306 8.32 -12.81 29.40
CA VAL A 306 9.03 -12.13 28.29
C VAL A 306 10.40 -11.63 28.73
N VAL A 307 10.48 -10.98 29.90
CA VAL A 307 11.76 -10.50 30.45
C VAL A 307 12.72 -11.66 30.69
N LYS A 308 12.25 -12.74 31.32
CA LYS A 308 13.04 -13.95 31.54
C LYS A 308 13.55 -14.53 30.22
N ALA A 309 12.67 -14.69 29.22
CA ALA A 309 13.04 -15.19 27.91
C ALA A 309 14.14 -14.33 27.25
N ILE A 310 14.01 -13.01 27.24
CA ILE A 310 15.01 -12.12 26.63
C ILE A 310 16.38 -12.20 27.33
N GLN A 311 16.41 -12.48 28.63
CA GLN A 311 17.63 -12.55 29.44
C GLN A 311 18.34 -13.91 29.41
N THR A 312 17.66 -14.98 28.98
CA THR A 312 18.23 -16.32 28.89
C THR A 312 18.85 -16.57 27.50
N ASP A 313 19.78 -17.52 27.37
CA ASP A 313 20.33 -17.92 26.07
C ASP A 313 19.25 -18.53 25.15
N PRO A 314 19.19 -18.13 23.85
CA PRO A 314 18.22 -18.65 22.88
C PRO A 314 18.15 -20.17 22.72
N SER A 315 19.22 -20.90 23.05
CA SER A 315 19.28 -22.36 22.99
C SER A 315 18.70 -23.07 24.23
N ASP A 316 18.42 -22.34 25.31
CA ASP A 316 17.79 -22.90 26.49
C ASP A 316 16.29 -23.11 26.27
N GLU A 317 15.90 -24.37 26.00
CA GLU A 317 14.52 -24.78 25.78
C GLU A 317 13.67 -24.81 27.06
N SER A 318 14.29 -24.72 28.26
CA SER A 318 13.54 -24.71 29.54
C SER A 318 12.77 -23.40 29.77
N VAL A 319 13.13 -22.34 29.03
CA VAL A 319 12.46 -21.04 29.09
C VAL A 319 11.57 -20.84 27.86
N PRO A 320 10.25 -20.74 28.03
CA PRO A 320 9.33 -20.47 26.93
C PRO A 320 9.63 -19.13 26.25
N ARG A 321 9.98 -19.17 24.95
CA ARG A 321 10.25 -17.99 24.13
C ARG A 321 9.13 -17.65 23.15
N ARG A 322 8.27 -18.61 22.86
CA ARG A 322 7.17 -18.51 21.90
C ARG A 322 5.89 -18.49 22.71
N LEU A 323 5.34 -17.30 22.92
CA LEU A 323 4.20 -17.08 23.79
C LEU A 323 2.97 -16.75 22.95
N PHE A 324 1.89 -17.49 23.13
CA PHE A 324 0.60 -17.15 22.55
C PHE A 324 -0.28 -16.52 23.63
N VAL A 325 -0.45 -15.21 23.58
CA VAL A 325 -1.24 -14.44 24.54
C VAL A 325 -2.67 -14.36 24.06
N TYR A 326 -3.54 -15.16 24.68
CA TYR A 326 -4.95 -15.27 24.36
C TYR A 326 -5.82 -14.53 25.39
N GLY A 327 -6.96 -14.00 24.96
CA GLY A 327 -7.98 -13.49 25.88
C GLY A 327 -9.10 -12.76 25.15
N ASP A 328 -10.26 -12.68 25.79
CA ASP A 328 -11.45 -12.01 25.25
C ASP A 328 -11.19 -10.53 24.89
N GLY A 329 -12.10 -9.94 24.12
CA GLY A 329 -12.18 -8.49 23.98
C GLY A 329 -12.24 -7.80 25.35
N GLY A 330 -11.31 -6.88 25.63
CA GLY A 330 -11.28 -6.11 26.88
C GLY A 330 -10.36 -6.60 27.99
N THR A 331 -9.63 -7.69 27.79
CA THR A 331 -8.63 -8.19 28.76
C THR A 331 -7.32 -7.39 28.79
N GLY A 332 -7.20 -6.35 27.94
CA GLY A 332 -6.06 -5.43 27.95
C GLY A 332 -4.80 -5.95 27.24
N LYS A 333 -4.93 -6.85 26.25
CA LYS A 333 -3.80 -7.37 25.44
C LYS A 333 -2.94 -6.25 24.84
N THR A 334 -3.56 -5.35 24.09
CA THR A 334 -2.86 -4.21 23.46
C THR A 334 -2.25 -3.26 24.50
N TYR A 335 -2.91 -3.08 25.66
CA TYR A 335 -2.35 -2.30 26.77
C TYR A 335 -1.06 -2.95 27.32
N LEU A 336 -1.10 -4.26 27.56
CA LEU A 336 0.07 -5.04 27.98
C LEU A 336 1.21 -4.92 26.98
N PHE A 337 0.96 -5.08 25.67
CA PHE A 337 2.02 -4.93 24.67
C PHE A 337 2.59 -3.52 24.64
N GLY A 338 1.74 -2.50 24.78
CA GLY A 338 2.18 -1.12 24.92
C GLY A 338 3.06 -0.89 26.15
N GLN A 339 2.82 -1.58 27.27
CA GLN A 339 3.68 -1.55 28.46
C GLN A 339 4.98 -2.32 28.24
N ILE A 340 4.93 -3.52 27.64
CA ILE A 340 6.12 -4.31 27.28
C ILE A 340 7.06 -3.47 26.40
N ILE A 341 6.55 -2.89 25.31
CA ILE A 341 7.36 -2.10 24.38
C ILE A 341 8.02 -0.91 25.08
N ARG A 342 7.24 -0.13 25.84
CA ARG A 342 7.74 1.07 26.54
C ARG A 342 8.77 0.73 27.62
N ARG A 343 8.49 -0.29 28.45
CA ARG A 343 9.38 -0.67 29.55
C ARG A 343 10.68 -1.29 29.05
N LEU A 344 10.62 -2.14 28.02
CA LEU A 344 11.79 -2.80 27.46
C LEU A 344 12.70 -1.83 26.70
N ARG A 345 12.16 -0.79 26.05
CA ARG A 345 12.97 0.19 25.30
C ARG A 345 13.59 1.29 26.16
N LYS A 346 13.05 1.61 27.34
CA LYS A 346 13.60 2.64 28.24
C LYS A 346 14.87 2.15 28.96
N ALA A 347 15.85 3.04 29.16
CA ALA A 347 17.01 2.77 30.04
C ALA A 347 16.48 2.53 31.46
N PRO A 348 16.66 1.35 32.10
CA PRO A 348 17.82 0.44 32.09
C PRO A 348 17.72 -0.82 31.21
N TYR A 349 16.63 -1.00 30.45
CA TYR A 349 16.34 -2.25 29.74
C TYR A 349 16.79 -2.24 28.27
N SER A 350 16.79 -1.09 27.57
CA SER A 350 17.37 -0.86 26.23
C SER A 350 17.29 -2.04 25.22
N HIS A 351 16.17 -2.77 25.22
CA HIS A 351 15.96 -3.94 24.39
C HIS A 351 15.32 -3.57 23.05
N LYS A 352 15.73 -4.26 21.98
CA LYS A 352 15.26 -4.02 20.62
C LYS A 352 14.00 -4.83 20.34
N VAL A 353 12.86 -4.15 20.29
CA VAL A 353 11.53 -4.78 20.11
C VAL A 353 10.94 -4.43 18.74
N LEU A 354 10.53 -5.42 17.96
CA LEU A 354 9.71 -5.24 16.76
C LEU A 354 8.24 -5.42 17.12
N ALA A 355 7.50 -4.31 17.15
CA ALA A 355 6.07 -4.30 17.37
C ALA A 355 5.34 -4.40 16.02
N THR A 356 4.54 -5.45 15.84
CA THR A 356 3.80 -5.67 14.61
C THR A 356 2.37 -6.12 14.87
N ALA A 357 1.51 -5.94 13.86
CA ALA A 357 0.17 -6.50 13.85
C ALA A 357 -0.23 -7.00 12.45
N SER A 358 -1.34 -7.74 12.37
CA SER A 358 -1.88 -8.26 11.11
C SER A 358 -2.38 -7.16 10.17
N THR A 359 -3.00 -6.10 10.70
CA THR A 359 -3.56 -4.97 9.95
C THR A 359 -2.97 -3.64 10.39
N GLY A 360 -3.09 -2.61 9.54
CA GLY A 360 -2.66 -1.26 9.88
C GLY A 360 -3.44 -0.67 11.06
N CYS A 361 -4.76 -0.86 11.11
CA CYS A 361 -5.60 -0.41 12.24
C CYS A 361 -5.13 -0.99 13.60
N ALA A 362 -4.74 -2.27 13.63
CA ALA A 362 -4.22 -2.90 14.85
C ALA A 362 -2.80 -2.41 15.18
N ALA A 363 -1.94 -2.25 14.16
CA ALA A 363 -0.58 -1.76 14.32
C ALA A 363 -0.52 -0.36 14.94
N ILE A 364 -1.46 0.53 14.57
CA ILE A 364 -1.60 1.90 15.10
C ILE A 364 -1.73 1.93 16.63
N LEU A 365 -2.29 0.88 17.23
CA LEU A 365 -2.53 0.80 18.66
C LEU A 365 -1.26 0.41 19.45
N LEU A 366 -0.25 -0.13 18.77
CA LEU A 366 1.03 -0.48 19.37
C LEU A 366 2.01 0.69 19.24
N PRO A 367 2.77 1.04 20.29
CA PRO A 367 3.88 1.97 20.17
C PRO A 367 4.86 1.51 19.08
N TYR A 368 5.12 2.37 18.10
CA TYR A 368 6.00 2.09 16.95
C TYR A 368 5.55 0.89 16.10
N GLY A 369 4.26 0.53 16.17
CA GLY A 369 3.70 -0.62 15.49
C GLY A 369 3.68 -0.48 13.97
N LYS A 370 3.99 -1.56 13.27
CA LYS A 370 3.85 -1.69 11.80
C LYS A 370 3.08 -2.94 11.44
N THR A 371 2.61 -3.05 10.21
CA THR A 371 2.08 -4.35 9.75
C THR A 371 3.22 -5.39 9.67
N ALA A 372 2.90 -6.66 9.92
CA ALA A 372 3.86 -7.76 9.76
C ALA A 372 4.44 -7.79 8.34
N HIS A 373 3.60 -7.55 7.32
CA HIS A 373 4.02 -7.46 5.92
C HIS A 373 5.08 -6.38 5.68
N SER A 374 4.89 -5.16 6.22
CA SER A 374 5.88 -4.09 6.10
C SER A 374 7.19 -4.43 6.80
N THR A 375 7.11 -4.94 8.04
CA THR A 375 8.29 -5.23 8.87
C THR A 375 9.18 -6.32 8.28
N PHE A 376 8.58 -7.38 7.76
CA PHE A 376 9.31 -8.53 7.19
C PHE A 376 9.41 -8.48 5.66
N ARG A 377 9.06 -7.34 5.04
CA ARG A 377 9.09 -7.10 3.58
C ARG A 377 8.37 -8.20 2.79
N LEU A 378 7.25 -8.67 3.34
CA LEU A 378 6.40 -9.68 2.71
C LEU A 378 5.61 -8.98 1.60
N GLY A 379 5.69 -9.52 0.38
CA GLY A 379 4.89 -9.04 -0.74
C GLY A 379 3.38 -9.26 -0.50
N ARG A 380 2.54 -8.82 -1.44
CA ARG A 380 1.08 -9.08 -1.38
C ARG A 380 0.76 -10.58 -1.44
N GLU A 381 1.53 -11.32 -2.24
CA GLU A 381 1.47 -12.78 -2.34
C GLU A 381 2.65 -13.38 -1.59
N VAL A 382 2.35 -14.24 -0.63
CA VAL A 382 3.35 -14.91 0.22
C VAL A 382 3.29 -16.40 -0.06
N SER A 383 4.45 -16.98 -0.32
CA SER A 383 4.61 -18.42 -0.58
C SER A 383 5.82 -18.95 0.20
N LEU A 384 5.73 -20.21 0.63
CA LEU A 384 6.84 -20.92 1.29
C LEU A 384 8.02 -21.14 0.34
N ASP A 385 7.78 -21.22 -0.97
CA ASP A 385 8.80 -21.53 -1.97
C ASP A 385 9.67 -20.31 -2.32
N LYS A 386 9.18 -19.11 -2.01
CA LYS A 386 9.84 -17.86 -2.38
C LYS A 386 9.84 -16.89 -1.21
N LEU A 387 10.94 -16.91 -0.45
CA LEU A 387 11.19 -15.91 0.58
C LEU A 387 11.35 -14.50 -0.03
N PRO A 388 11.01 -13.44 0.73
CA PRO A 388 11.23 -12.07 0.28
C PRO A 388 12.73 -11.82 0.03
N SER A 389 13.02 -11.06 -1.03
CA SER A 389 14.40 -10.67 -1.35
C SER A 389 14.83 -9.53 -0.42
N ILE A 390 15.55 -9.88 0.66
CA ILE A 390 16.11 -8.93 1.62
C ILE A 390 17.63 -9.11 1.61
N PRO A 391 18.41 -8.12 1.11
CA PRO A 391 19.87 -8.21 1.15
C PRO A 391 20.38 -8.30 2.60
N LEU A 392 21.30 -9.22 2.89
CA LEU A 392 21.78 -9.50 4.26
C LEU A 392 22.43 -8.31 4.95
N GLU A 393 23.07 -7.42 4.18
CA GLU A 393 23.70 -6.20 4.69
C GLU A 393 22.76 -5.00 4.72
N SER A 394 21.50 -5.18 4.30
CA SER A 394 20.52 -4.10 4.31
C SER A 394 20.11 -3.73 5.75
N PHE A 395 19.66 -2.49 5.90
CA PHE A 395 19.02 -2.01 7.12
C PHE A 395 17.86 -2.89 7.60
N PHE A 396 17.03 -3.38 6.67
CA PHE A 396 15.89 -4.23 7.01
C PHE A 396 16.36 -5.58 7.58
N ALA A 397 17.34 -6.22 6.97
CA ALA A 397 17.96 -7.44 7.49
C ALA A 397 18.54 -7.22 8.89
N ARG A 398 19.27 -6.12 9.07
CA ARG A 398 19.90 -5.76 10.35
C ARG A 398 18.87 -5.51 11.46
N ARG A 399 17.73 -4.86 11.16
CA ARG A 399 16.62 -4.67 12.11
C ARG A 399 16.05 -6.00 12.59
N ILE A 400 15.81 -6.93 11.68
CA ILE A 400 15.33 -8.27 12.03
C ILE A 400 16.38 -9.00 12.86
N ARG A 401 17.65 -8.98 12.41
CA ARG A 401 18.77 -9.65 13.09
C ARG A 401 18.94 -9.17 14.53
N GLU A 402 18.96 -7.87 14.77
CA GLU A 402 19.22 -7.28 16.09
C GLU A 402 18.00 -7.24 17.02
N ALA A 403 16.79 -7.46 16.51
CA ALA A 403 15.60 -7.56 17.35
C ALA A 403 15.69 -8.77 18.29
N GLN A 404 15.39 -8.55 19.57
CA GLN A 404 15.35 -9.58 20.61
C GLN A 404 13.91 -10.09 20.84
N LEU A 405 12.93 -9.21 20.65
CA LEU A 405 11.51 -9.50 20.81
C LEU A 405 10.74 -9.13 19.54
N ILE A 406 9.88 -10.04 19.08
CA ILE A 406 8.89 -9.80 18.04
C ILE A 406 7.51 -9.93 18.66
N ILE A 407 6.66 -8.92 18.49
CA ILE A 407 5.24 -8.96 18.87
C ILE A 407 4.42 -8.95 17.59
N ILE A 408 3.49 -9.89 17.44
CA ILE A 408 2.48 -9.92 16.37
C ILE A 408 1.09 -9.94 16.99
N ASP A 409 0.44 -8.78 17.04
CA ASP A 409 -0.95 -8.64 17.52
C ASP A 409 -1.96 -8.98 16.40
N GLU A 410 -3.16 -9.38 16.81
CA GLU A 410 -4.25 -9.84 15.93
C GLU A 410 -3.82 -10.94 14.94
N ILE A 411 -3.05 -11.93 15.42
CA ILE A 411 -2.52 -13.08 14.66
C ILE A 411 -3.61 -13.88 13.94
N THR A 412 -4.85 -13.83 14.41
CA THR A 412 -5.98 -14.58 13.85
C THR A 412 -6.30 -14.17 12.41
N MET A 413 -5.88 -12.98 11.99
CA MET A 413 -6.10 -12.50 10.62
C MET A 413 -4.94 -12.83 9.66
N LEU A 414 -3.83 -13.37 10.16
CA LEU A 414 -2.69 -13.76 9.32
C LEU A 414 -2.82 -15.21 8.87
N ASN A 415 -2.62 -15.43 7.57
CA ASN A 415 -2.53 -16.76 7.00
C ASN A 415 -1.30 -17.49 7.61
N ASN A 416 -1.43 -18.77 7.96
CA ASN A 416 -0.35 -19.59 8.53
C ASN A 416 0.93 -19.59 7.67
N THR A 417 0.79 -19.52 6.35
CA THR A 417 1.90 -19.41 5.40
C THR A 417 2.73 -18.16 5.67
N VAL A 418 2.09 -17.04 6.02
CA VAL A 418 2.77 -15.79 6.38
C VAL A 418 3.61 -15.99 7.64
N ILE A 419 3.07 -16.68 8.63
CA ILE A 419 3.73 -16.94 9.92
C ILE A 419 4.96 -17.84 9.72
N GLU A 420 4.83 -18.87 8.91
CA GLU A 420 5.91 -19.80 8.57
C GLU A 420 7.01 -19.13 7.73
N VAL A 421 6.65 -18.23 6.81
CA VAL A 421 7.63 -17.40 6.09
C VAL A 421 8.36 -16.45 7.05
N ILE A 422 7.68 -15.88 8.06
CA ILE A 422 8.33 -15.03 9.08
C ILE A 422 9.37 -15.85 9.85
N ASP A 423 9.06 -17.07 10.28
CA ASP A 423 10.05 -17.98 10.91
C ASP A 423 11.29 -18.16 10.03
N ARG A 424 11.08 -18.51 8.75
CA ARG A 424 12.18 -18.71 7.78
C ARG A 424 13.00 -17.43 7.57
N VAL A 425 12.36 -16.28 7.44
CA VAL A 425 13.05 -14.99 7.31
C VAL A 425 13.90 -14.71 8.56
N CYS A 426 13.35 -14.92 9.75
CA CYS A 426 14.10 -14.72 10.99
C CYS A 426 15.31 -15.65 11.09
N LYS A 427 15.16 -16.93 10.73
CA LYS A 427 16.26 -17.91 10.66
C LYS A 427 17.34 -17.49 9.65
N GLU A 428 16.95 -17.02 8.47
CA GLU A 428 17.92 -16.58 7.47
C GLU A 428 18.72 -15.36 7.89
N MET A 429 18.09 -14.44 8.62
CA MET A 429 18.75 -13.24 9.13
C MET A 429 19.58 -13.49 10.41
N ALA A 430 19.38 -14.62 11.08
CA ALA A 430 20.03 -14.95 12.34
C ALA A 430 21.53 -15.29 12.17
N ILE A 431 22.26 -15.21 13.28
CA ILE A 431 23.65 -15.69 13.35
C ILE A 431 23.70 -17.21 13.20
N ARG A 432 24.84 -17.73 12.76
CA ARG A 432 25.01 -19.15 12.38
C ARG A 432 24.51 -20.14 13.44
N GLN A 433 24.76 -19.90 14.73
CA GLN A 433 24.32 -20.82 15.80
C GLN A 433 22.80 -20.83 16.03
N GLN A 434 22.07 -19.80 15.56
CA GLN A 434 20.64 -19.62 15.80
C GLN A 434 19.76 -19.92 14.58
N LYS A 435 20.35 -20.23 13.41
CA LYS A 435 19.61 -20.49 12.18
C LYS A 435 18.65 -21.69 12.25
N GLU A 436 18.98 -22.68 13.07
CA GLU A 436 18.14 -23.86 13.27
C GLU A 436 17.06 -23.65 14.35
N ILE A 437 17.17 -22.59 15.15
CA ILE A 437 16.22 -22.29 16.23
C ILE A 437 15.04 -21.54 15.63
N LEU A 438 13.81 -21.89 16.03
CA LEU A 438 12.60 -21.18 15.62
C LEU A 438 12.74 -19.67 15.83
N PHE A 439 12.32 -18.91 14.82
CA PHE A 439 12.43 -17.47 14.68
C PHE A 439 13.85 -16.93 14.88
N GLY A 440 14.87 -17.73 14.58
CA GLY A 440 16.26 -17.33 14.75
C GLY A 440 16.63 -17.06 16.21
N GLY A 441 16.02 -17.79 17.15
CA GLY A 441 16.29 -17.66 18.60
C GLY A 441 15.62 -16.46 19.29
N LYS A 442 14.74 -15.74 18.59
CA LYS A 442 14.06 -14.56 19.13
C LYS A 442 12.93 -14.95 20.08
N THR A 443 12.67 -14.10 21.07
CA THR A 443 11.42 -14.18 21.83
C THR A 443 10.29 -13.66 20.93
N VAL A 444 9.19 -14.42 20.85
CA VAL A 444 8.05 -14.12 19.99
C VAL A 444 6.77 -14.15 20.79
N ILE A 445 5.98 -13.09 20.70
CA ILE A 445 4.63 -13.00 21.25
C ILE A 445 3.65 -12.94 20.09
N PHE A 446 2.77 -13.93 20.00
CA PHE A 446 1.57 -13.83 19.16
C PHE A 446 0.37 -13.54 20.04
N SER A 447 -0.56 -12.74 19.54
CA SER A 447 -1.79 -12.45 20.27
C SER A 447 -2.98 -12.39 19.35
N GLY A 448 -4.13 -12.78 19.87
CA GLY A 448 -5.38 -12.72 19.14
C GLY A 448 -6.53 -13.37 19.91
N ASP A 449 -7.71 -13.28 19.33
CA ASP A 449 -8.94 -13.89 19.86
C ASP A 449 -9.63 -14.60 18.70
N PHE A 450 -9.57 -15.94 18.65
CA PHE A 450 -10.13 -16.72 17.54
C PHE A 450 -11.66 -16.70 17.46
N LYS A 451 -12.35 -15.98 18.36
CA LYS A 451 -13.77 -15.64 18.17
C LYS A 451 -13.96 -14.47 17.20
N GLN A 452 -12.90 -13.70 16.94
CA GLN A 452 -12.87 -12.59 15.99
C GLN A 452 -12.55 -13.11 14.58
N SER A 453 -12.31 -12.21 13.61
CA SER A 453 -12.15 -12.63 12.22
C SER A 453 -10.90 -13.49 11.98
N LEU A 454 -11.06 -14.45 11.08
CA LEU A 454 -10.02 -15.35 10.55
C LEU A 454 -9.33 -14.73 9.32
N PRO A 455 -8.28 -15.36 8.76
CA PRO A 455 -7.61 -14.85 7.58
C PRO A 455 -8.56 -14.83 6.38
N VAL A 456 -8.48 -13.76 5.59
CA VAL A 456 -9.26 -13.65 4.35
C VAL A 456 -8.60 -14.54 3.29
N VAL A 457 -9.31 -15.56 2.83
CA VAL A 457 -8.91 -16.42 1.70
C VAL A 457 -9.82 -16.08 0.52
N PRO A 458 -9.31 -15.40 -0.54
CA PRO A 458 -10.13 -14.97 -1.67
C PRO A 458 -10.82 -16.15 -2.34
N HIS A 459 -12.09 -15.97 -2.73
CA HIS A 459 -12.91 -16.95 -3.46
C HIS A 459 -13.17 -18.28 -2.76
N GLU A 460 -12.83 -18.40 -1.49
CA GLU A 460 -12.93 -19.62 -0.71
C GLU A 460 -13.86 -19.48 0.49
N GLY A 461 -14.39 -20.60 0.96
CA GLY A 461 -15.32 -20.65 2.09
C GLY A 461 -14.65 -20.73 3.47
N LEU A 462 -15.47 -20.89 4.51
CA LEU A 462 -15.04 -20.98 5.91
C LEU A 462 -13.99 -22.07 6.16
N ALA A 463 -14.10 -23.23 5.49
CA ALA A 463 -13.16 -24.33 5.65
C ALA A 463 -11.73 -23.93 5.26
N ALA A 464 -11.56 -23.18 4.17
CA ALA A 464 -10.26 -22.68 3.75
C ALA A 464 -9.72 -21.59 4.69
N GLN A 465 -10.60 -20.71 5.20
CA GLN A 465 -10.21 -19.72 6.22
C GLN A 465 -9.68 -20.41 7.48
N VAL A 466 -10.39 -21.46 7.95
CA VAL A 466 -9.96 -22.30 9.07
C VAL A 466 -8.61 -22.97 8.77
N ALA A 467 -8.45 -23.56 7.59
CA ALA A 467 -7.20 -24.20 7.18
C ALA A 467 -6.02 -23.21 7.09
N ALA A 468 -6.29 -21.93 6.85
CA ALA A 468 -5.30 -20.86 6.80
C ALA A 468 -4.95 -20.27 8.18
N CYS A 469 -5.59 -20.67 9.27
CA CYS A 469 -5.37 -20.06 10.58
C CYS A 469 -4.07 -20.51 11.25
N PHE A 470 -3.58 -19.69 12.20
CA PHE A 470 -2.40 -20.06 12.99
C PHE A 470 -2.53 -21.41 13.70
N GLN A 471 -3.72 -21.77 14.20
CA GLN A 471 -3.97 -23.05 14.87
C GLN A 471 -3.72 -24.30 14.01
N THR A 472 -3.75 -24.18 12.68
CA THR A 472 -3.45 -25.28 11.76
C THR A 472 -1.99 -25.31 11.31
N SER A 473 -1.20 -24.29 11.67
CA SER A 473 0.23 -24.25 11.37
C SER A 473 0.98 -25.31 12.16
N THR A 474 2.04 -25.85 11.55
CA THR A 474 3.02 -26.70 12.23
C THR A 474 3.69 -26.02 13.43
N LEU A 475 3.69 -24.68 13.46
CA LEU A 475 4.26 -23.88 14.54
C LEU A 475 3.36 -23.77 15.78
N PHE A 476 2.05 -24.03 15.67
CA PHE A 476 1.12 -23.79 16.78
C PHE A 476 1.50 -24.55 18.05
N GLY A 477 1.83 -25.84 17.93
CA GLY A 477 2.23 -26.69 19.06
C GLY A 477 3.55 -26.29 19.72
N GLN A 478 4.29 -25.33 19.16
CA GLN A 478 5.56 -24.82 19.69
C GLN A 478 5.38 -23.59 20.58
N PHE A 479 4.16 -23.06 20.69
CA PHE A 479 3.84 -21.88 21.49
C PHE A 479 3.23 -22.27 22.84
N THR A 480 3.68 -21.57 23.90
CA THR A 480 3.07 -21.66 25.22
C THR A 480 1.93 -20.66 25.33
N THR A 481 0.71 -21.16 25.50
CA THR A 481 -0.49 -20.33 25.66
C THR A 481 -0.54 -19.68 27.04
N MET A 482 -0.73 -18.37 27.08
CA MET A 482 -0.96 -17.59 28.30
C MET A 482 -2.29 -16.86 28.18
N LYS A 483 -3.25 -17.20 29.03
CA LYS A 483 -4.62 -16.69 28.98
C LYS A 483 -4.80 -15.49 29.91
N LEU A 484 -5.24 -14.36 29.37
CA LEU A 484 -5.72 -13.22 30.14
C LEU A 484 -7.21 -13.39 30.44
N THR A 485 -7.57 -13.42 31.72
CA THR A 485 -8.93 -13.70 32.19
C THR A 485 -9.64 -12.47 32.76
N ILE A 486 -8.86 -11.52 33.30
CA ILE A 486 -9.38 -10.30 33.92
C ILE A 486 -9.77 -9.29 32.83
N ASN A 487 -11.07 -8.99 32.71
CA ASN A 487 -11.58 -8.01 31.77
C ASN A 487 -11.65 -6.61 32.42
N HIS A 488 -10.87 -5.67 31.90
CA HIS A 488 -10.80 -4.29 32.39
C HIS A 488 -11.93 -3.39 31.86
N ARG A 489 -12.70 -3.87 30.88
CA ARG A 489 -13.82 -3.11 30.28
C ARG A 489 -15.14 -3.28 31.02
N LEU A 490 -15.21 -4.11 32.07
CA LEU A 490 -16.44 -4.35 32.84
C LEU A 490 -16.78 -3.12 33.69
N GLY A 491 -17.74 -2.32 33.20
CA GLY A 491 -18.47 -1.37 34.04
C GLY A 491 -19.45 -2.08 34.98
N GLN A 492 -19.80 -1.43 36.09
CA GLN A 492 -20.90 -1.91 36.95
C GLN A 492 -22.18 -2.06 36.11
N GLY A 493 -22.87 -3.20 36.22
CA GLY A 493 -24.13 -3.46 35.51
C GLY A 493 -24.02 -3.99 34.06
N GLN A 494 -22.82 -4.20 33.51
CA GLN A 494 -22.62 -4.64 32.11
C GLN A 494 -22.40 -6.16 31.94
N GLN A 495 -22.67 -6.95 32.98
CA GLN A 495 -22.41 -8.40 32.98
C GLN A 495 -23.25 -9.15 31.94
N ASP A 496 -24.52 -8.77 31.79
CA ASP A 496 -25.44 -9.42 30.83
C ASP A 496 -25.02 -9.14 29.38
N TYR A 497 -24.62 -7.90 29.08
CA TYR A 497 -24.10 -7.54 27.76
C TYR A 497 -22.84 -8.35 27.42
N MET A 498 -21.90 -8.47 28.36
CA MET A 498 -20.68 -9.25 28.14
C MET A 498 -20.96 -10.75 28.01
N LYS A 499 -21.94 -11.27 28.76
CA LYS A 499 -22.41 -12.65 28.62
C LYS A 499 -23.00 -12.88 27.23
N MET A 500 -23.84 -11.96 26.74
CA MET A 500 -24.38 -11.98 25.38
C MET A 500 -23.27 -12.00 24.33
N CYS A 501 -22.29 -11.09 24.43
CA CYS A 501 -21.13 -11.07 23.53
C CYS A 501 -20.38 -12.41 23.52
N ARG A 502 -20.15 -13.02 24.69
CA ARG A 502 -19.51 -14.33 24.79
C ARG A 502 -20.34 -15.43 24.12
N GLN A 503 -21.65 -15.46 24.34
CA GLN A 503 -22.54 -16.44 23.71
C GLN A 503 -22.52 -16.34 22.18
N ILE A 504 -22.50 -15.12 21.65
CA ILE A 504 -22.33 -14.87 20.20
C ILE A 504 -20.99 -15.45 19.74
N GLY A 505 -19.88 -15.06 20.39
CA GLY A 505 -18.53 -15.47 19.97
C GLY A 505 -18.24 -16.96 20.12
N HIS A 506 -18.85 -17.64 21.09
CA HIS A 506 -18.71 -19.09 21.27
C HIS A 506 -19.64 -19.92 20.39
N GLY A 507 -20.55 -19.27 19.64
CA GLY A 507 -21.54 -19.98 18.82
C GLY A 507 -22.62 -20.68 19.66
N GLU A 508 -22.77 -20.32 20.94
CA GLU A 508 -23.79 -20.88 21.84
C GLU A 508 -25.21 -20.49 21.45
N THR A 509 -25.34 -19.47 20.61
CA THR A 509 -26.62 -19.01 20.03
C THR A 509 -27.07 -19.86 18.84
N GLY A 510 -26.20 -20.72 18.30
CA GLY A 510 -26.42 -21.46 17.06
C GLY A 510 -26.11 -20.62 15.82
N GLU A 511 -26.69 -21.01 14.68
CA GLU A 511 -26.51 -20.32 13.39
C GLU A 511 -27.14 -18.92 13.36
N PHE A 512 -28.10 -18.66 14.24
CA PHE A 512 -28.83 -17.39 14.30
C PHE A 512 -28.77 -16.77 15.68
N PHE A 513 -28.70 -15.45 15.72
CA PHE A 513 -28.83 -14.66 16.93
C PHE A 513 -30.06 -13.77 16.85
N TRP A 514 -30.85 -13.73 17.94
CA TRP A 514 -32.01 -12.87 18.07
C TRP A 514 -31.61 -11.59 18.80
N ILE A 515 -31.44 -10.51 18.04
CA ILE A 515 -31.04 -9.21 18.57
C ILE A 515 -32.16 -8.66 19.47
N PRO A 516 -31.87 -8.39 20.75
CA PRO A 516 -32.86 -7.82 21.66
C PRO A 516 -33.37 -6.44 21.21
N PRO A 517 -34.67 -6.10 21.43
CA PRO A 517 -35.26 -4.89 20.88
C PRO A 517 -34.59 -3.60 21.37
N GLN A 518 -34.01 -3.61 22.57
CA GLN A 518 -33.30 -2.46 23.13
C GLN A 518 -32.05 -2.04 22.32
N PHE A 519 -31.52 -2.92 21.47
CA PHE A 519 -30.42 -2.58 20.57
C PHE A 519 -30.89 -2.15 19.20
N LEU A 520 -32.15 -2.41 18.82
CA LEU A 520 -32.64 -2.18 17.46
C LEU A 520 -33.02 -0.71 17.25
N VAL A 521 -32.71 -0.21 16.05
CA VAL A 521 -33.20 1.06 15.51
C VAL A 521 -34.00 0.80 14.23
N GLN A 522 -34.92 1.70 13.90
CA GLN A 522 -35.88 1.50 12.81
C GLN A 522 -35.35 1.95 11.45
N SER A 523 -34.38 2.85 11.40
CA SER A 523 -33.78 3.34 10.15
C SER A 523 -32.28 3.58 10.26
N CYS A 524 -31.62 3.73 9.10
CA CYS A 524 -30.21 4.08 9.03
C CYS A 524 -29.96 5.49 9.61
N GLU A 525 -30.90 6.41 9.42
CA GLU A 525 -30.85 7.76 10.00
C GLU A 525 -30.88 7.73 11.53
N GLU A 526 -31.73 6.89 12.13
CA GLU A 526 -31.76 6.72 13.59
C GLU A 526 -30.44 6.12 14.11
N LEU A 527 -29.82 5.21 13.34
CA LEU A 527 -28.49 4.69 13.66
C LEU A 527 -27.43 5.81 13.63
N ILE A 528 -27.45 6.63 12.58
CA ILE A 528 -26.55 7.77 12.41
C ILE A 528 -26.73 8.76 13.56
N ASP A 529 -27.96 9.14 13.88
CA ASP A 529 -28.29 10.09 14.95
C ASP A 529 -27.87 9.57 16.33
N PHE A 530 -27.98 8.26 16.57
CA PHE A 530 -27.48 7.63 17.79
C PHE A 530 -25.95 7.72 17.90
N VAL A 531 -25.22 7.44 16.82
CA VAL A 531 -23.75 7.43 16.84
C VAL A 531 -23.19 8.84 16.82
N TYR A 532 -23.80 9.74 16.06
CA TYR A 532 -23.35 11.11 15.83
C TYR A 532 -24.44 12.15 16.19
N PRO A 533 -24.90 12.16 17.45
CA PRO A 533 -25.96 13.07 17.88
C PRO A 533 -25.50 14.52 17.78
N ASP A 534 -26.36 15.39 17.24
CA ASP A 534 -26.03 16.80 17.01
C ASP A 534 -24.69 16.94 16.28
N PHE A 535 -24.63 16.36 15.07
CA PHE A 535 -23.40 16.19 14.30
C PHE A 535 -22.58 17.48 14.17
N GLN A 536 -23.24 18.63 14.06
CA GLN A 536 -22.56 19.93 13.99
C GLN A 536 -21.74 20.26 15.24
N LYS A 537 -22.19 19.88 16.45
CA LYS A 537 -21.42 20.08 17.69
C LYS A 537 -20.27 19.09 17.85
N LEU A 538 -20.35 17.93 17.22
CA LEU A 538 -19.27 16.94 17.24
C LEU A 538 -18.10 17.35 16.36
N LEU A 539 -18.36 18.10 15.29
CA LEU A 539 -17.32 18.65 14.43
C LEU A 539 -16.39 19.58 15.22
N GLY A 540 -15.08 19.37 15.08
CA GLY A 540 -14.07 20.08 15.86
C GLY A 540 -13.75 19.46 17.23
N ASN A 541 -14.46 18.39 17.64
CA ASN A 541 -14.12 17.61 18.82
C ASN A 541 -13.58 16.23 18.42
N ASP A 542 -12.26 16.15 18.25
CA ASP A 542 -11.60 14.94 17.75
C ASP A 542 -11.76 13.74 18.67
N LYS A 543 -11.80 14.00 19.99
CA LYS A 543 -11.96 12.94 20.98
C LYS A 543 -13.34 12.30 20.84
N GLU A 544 -14.38 13.07 20.59
CA GLU A 544 -15.72 12.53 20.34
C GLU A 544 -15.80 11.83 18.98
N LEU A 545 -15.26 12.42 17.91
CA LEU A 545 -15.23 11.82 16.57
C LEU A 545 -14.46 10.49 16.52
N LEU A 546 -13.36 10.40 17.29
CA LEU A 546 -12.58 9.18 17.44
C LEU A 546 -13.40 8.06 18.09
N ASN A 547 -14.14 8.39 19.14
CA ASN A 547 -14.82 7.43 20.00
C ASN A 547 -16.18 6.96 19.45
N ARG A 548 -16.53 7.35 18.22
CA ARG A 548 -17.79 7.06 17.54
C ARG A 548 -17.51 6.46 16.17
N LEU A 549 -18.16 5.34 15.85
CA LEU A 549 -17.99 4.66 14.57
C LEU A 549 -19.21 3.81 14.23
N ILE A 550 -19.60 3.79 12.95
CA ILE A 550 -20.55 2.83 12.41
C ILE A 550 -19.77 1.67 11.77
N LEU A 551 -20.19 0.44 12.05
CA LEU A 551 -19.58 -0.78 11.54
C LEU A 551 -20.55 -1.54 10.67
N ALA A 552 -20.11 -1.95 9.48
CA ALA A 552 -20.89 -2.83 8.59
C ALA A 552 -20.04 -4.01 8.10
N PRO A 553 -20.65 -5.14 7.69
CA PRO A 553 -19.89 -6.26 7.14
C PRO A 553 -19.27 -5.92 5.77
N HIS A 554 -19.98 -5.17 4.94
CA HIS A 554 -19.63 -4.92 3.54
C HIS A 554 -19.08 -3.51 3.31
N ILE A 555 -18.12 -3.38 2.39
CA ILE A 555 -17.54 -2.08 2.01
C ILE A 555 -18.62 -1.16 1.42
N GLN A 556 -19.50 -1.71 0.58
CA GLN A 556 -20.56 -0.95 -0.08
C GLN A 556 -21.49 -0.25 0.94
N THR A 557 -21.90 -0.94 2.01
CA THR A 557 -22.73 -0.34 3.07
C THR A 557 -21.98 0.77 3.80
N CYS A 558 -20.68 0.59 4.03
CA CYS A 558 -19.87 1.64 4.63
C CYS A 558 -19.80 2.88 3.73
N ASP A 559 -19.61 2.68 2.42
CA ASP A 559 -19.50 3.77 1.45
C ASP A 559 -20.84 4.50 1.30
N GLU A 560 -21.97 3.79 1.25
CA GLU A 560 -23.34 4.33 1.26
C GLU A 560 -23.59 5.24 2.50
N ILE A 561 -23.29 4.75 3.71
CA ILE A 561 -23.43 5.53 4.95
C ILE A 561 -22.48 6.73 4.96
N ASN A 562 -21.25 6.54 4.50
CA ASN A 562 -20.28 7.62 4.44
C ASN A 562 -20.72 8.73 3.47
N GLU A 563 -21.34 8.40 2.34
CA GLU A 563 -21.91 9.39 1.41
C GLU A 563 -23.04 10.19 2.07
N LEU A 564 -23.98 9.52 2.74
CA LEU A 564 -25.04 10.18 3.52
C LEU A 564 -24.46 11.12 4.59
N MET A 565 -23.45 10.67 5.32
CA MET A 565 -22.77 11.49 6.33
C MET A 565 -22.09 12.71 5.71
N MET A 566 -21.48 12.58 4.53
CA MET A 566 -20.81 13.68 3.84
C MET A 566 -21.78 14.78 3.40
N ASP A 567 -23.04 14.45 3.11
CA ASP A 567 -24.06 15.46 2.80
C ASP A 567 -24.41 16.31 4.04
N ASN A 568 -24.37 15.71 5.24
CA ASN A 568 -24.60 16.38 6.53
C ASN A 568 -23.39 17.18 7.06
N VAL A 569 -22.18 16.98 6.53
CA VAL A 569 -21.02 17.80 6.91
C VAL A 569 -21.23 19.23 6.37
N PRO A 570 -21.09 20.28 7.19
CA PRO A 570 -21.21 21.66 6.74
C PRO A 570 -20.03 22.07 5.84
N GLY A 571 -20.23 23.13 5.06
CA GLY A 571 -19.21 23.69 4.19
C GLY A 571 -19.30 23.20 2.74
N GLN A 572 -18.46 23.79 1.90
CA GLN A 572 -18.46 23.54 0.46
C GLN A 572 -17.81 22.19 0.15
N VAL A 573 -18.48 21.38 -0.67
CA VAL A 573 -17.90 20.14 -1.20
C VAL A 573 -16.83 20.47 -2.22
N ARG A 574 -15.68 19.80 -2.11
CA ARG A 574 -14.65 19.77 -3.14
C ARG A 574 -14.52 18.35 -3.67
N GLU A 575 -14.43 18.24 -4.98
CA GLU A 575 -14.37 16.95 -5.67
C GLU A 575 -13.00 16.77 -6.31
N TYR A 576 -12.44 15.58 -6.15
CA TYR A 576 -11.18 15.20 -6.75
C TYR A 576 -11.38 13.94 -7.59
N PHE A 577 -11.07 14.04 -8.88
CA PHE A 577 -11.15 12.92 -9.80
C PHE A 577 -9.79 12.23 -9.91
N SER A 578 -9.78 10.91 -9.98
CA SER A 578 -8.55 10.14 -10.19
C SER A 578 -8.12 10.18 -11.65
N THR A 579 -6.84 9.87 -11.88
CA THR A 579 -6.31 9.56 -13.21
C THR A 579 -5.87 8.11 -13.21
N ASP A 580 -6.41 7.32 -14.14
CA ASP A 580 -6.17 5.90 -14.22
C ASP A 580 -5.41 5.56 -15.51
N LYS A 581 -4.44 4.66 -15.40
CA LYS A 581 -3.54 4.24 -16.47
C LYS A 581 -3.50 2.72 -16.54
N PRO A 582 -3.95 2.08 -17.63
CA PRO A 582 -3.81 0.64 -17.78
C PRO A 582 -2.32 0.26 -17.86
N LEU A 583 -1.97 -0.87 -17.24
CA LEU A 583 -0.62 -1.43 -17.25
C LEU A 583 -0.49 -2.64 -18.18
N ASP A 584 -1.60 -3.21 -18.63
CA ASP A 584 -1.60 -4.29 -19.60
C ASP A 584 -1.47 -3.74 -21.03
N GLU A 585 -0.54 -4.28 -21.83
CA GLU A 585 -0.31 -3.89 -23.23
C GLU A 585 -1.33 -4.50 -24.22
N ARG A 586 -2.52 -4.89 -23.75
CA ARG A 586 -3.52 -5.51 -24.63
C ARG A 586 -4.04 -4.47 -25.63
N PRO A 587 -4.04 -4.77 -26.94
CA PRO A 587 -4.73 -3.93 -27.90
C PRO A 587 -6.23 -4.12 -27.69
N LEU A 588 -6.84 -3.19 -26.97
CA LEU A 588 -8.29 -3.11 -26.79
C LEU A 588 -8.86 -2.23 -27.92
N ASP A 589 -10.05 -2.56 -28.40
CA ASP A 589 -10.82 -1.66 -29.29
C ASP A 589 -11.26 -0.40 -28.53
N ILE A 590 -11.53 0.72 -29.21
CA ILE A 590 -11.91 1.99 -28.57
C ILE A 590 -13.17 1.83 -27.70
N ASP A 591 -14.16 1.09 -28.20
CA ASP A 591 -15.41 0.82 -27.47
C ASP A 591 -15.18 -0.09 -26.24
N GLU A 592 -14.23 -1.04 -26.33
CA GLU A 592 -13.81 -1.86 -25.19
C GLU A 592 -13.07 -1.01 -24.15
N ILE A 593 -12.22 -0.06 -24.58
CA ILE A 593 -11.51 0.87 -23.70
C ILE A 593 -12.49 1.76 -22.93
N GLU A 594 -13.48 2.36 -23.59
CA GLU A 594 -14.46 3.23 -22.92
C GLU A 594 -15.31 2.46 -21.91
N SER A 595 -15.76 1.25 -22.25
CA SER A 595 -16.50 0.38 -21.34
C SER A 595 -15.64 -0.06 -20.16
N GLU A 596 -14.38 -0.43 -20.38
CA GLU A 596 -13.45 -0.81 -19.31
C GLU A 596 -13.10 0.37 -18.40
N VAL A 597 -12.88 1.58 -18.95
CA VAL A 597 -12.63 2.80 -18.17
C VAL A 597 -13.84 3.16 -17.31
N ALA A 598 -15.05 3.10 -17.87
CA ALA A 598 -16.28 3.35 -17.12
C ALA A 598 -16.47 2.34 -15.98
N ALA A 599 -16.25 1.05 -16.25
CA ALA A 599 -16.29 0.01 -15.22
C ALA A 599 -15.23 0.24 -14.14
N LEU A 600 -14.02 0.64 -14.52
CA LEU A 600 -12.89 0.89 -13.63
C LEU A 600 -13.09 2.13 -12.75
N ASN A 601 -13.69 3.19 -13.28
CA ASN A 601 -14.07 4.38 -12.51
C ASN A 601 -15.14 4.10 -11.45
N GLN A 602 -15.93 3.04 -11.63
CA GLN A 602 -16.93 2.59 -10.64
C GLN A 602 -16.33 1.69 -9.56
N ARG A 603 -15.07 1.24 -9.70
CA ARG A 603 -14.43 0.36 -8.71
C ARG A 603 -13.95 1.12 -7.48
N THR A 604 -14.28 0.55 -6.32
CA THR A 604 -13.84 0.98 -4.99
C THR A 604 -13.37 -0.23 -4.16
N ASP A 605 -12.45 -1.00 -4.73
CA ASP A 605 -11.89 -2.19 -4.09
C ASP A 605 -11.23 -1.89 -2.73
N SER A 606 -11.02 -2.93 -1.90
CA SER A 606 -10.40 -2.76 -0.58
C SER A 606 -9.02 -2.11 -0.67
N GLY A 607 -8.84 -0.97 -0.01
CA GLY A 607 -7.59 -0.18 -0.03
C GLY A 607 -7.44 0.74 -1.24
N MET A 608 -8.47 0.83 -2.08
CA MET A 608 -8.52 1.72 -3.23
C MET A 608 -9.29 3.00 -2.90
N PRO A 609 -8.76 4.19 -3.23
CA PRO A 609 -9.54 5.43 -3.15
C PRO A 609 -10.55 5.49 -4.31
N PRO A 610 -11.72 6.10 -4.09
CA PRO A 610 -12.73 6.24 -5.14
C PRO A 610 -12.22 7.12 -6.28
N HIS A 611 -12.69 6.85 -7.50
CA HIS A 611 -12.40 7.70 -8.66
C HIS A 611 -12.87 9.13 -8.39
N ARG A 612 -14.13 9.30 -7.99
CA ARG A 612 -14.71 10.57 -7.55
C ARG A 612 -14.64 10.66 -6.02
N LEU A 613 -13.69 11.43 -5.50
CA LEU A 613 -13.51 11.65 -4.07
C LEU A 613 -14.16 12.99 -3.66
N ARG A 614 -15.28 12.92 -2.93
CA ARG A 614 -15.99 14.09 -2.38
C ARG A 614 -15.53 14.37 -0.95
N LEU A 615 -15.02 15.57 -0.67
CA LEU A 615 -14.55 15.97 0.65
C LEU A 615 -15.10 17.34 1.05
N LYS A 616 -15.16 17.58 2.37
CA LYS A 616 -15.52 18.85 3.01
C LYS A 616 -14.58 19.09 4.18
N VAL A 617 -14.29 20.35 4.49
CA VAL A 617 -13.49 20.70 5.68
C VAL A 617 -14.22 20.21 6.94
N GLY A 618 -13.49 19.61 7.87
CA GLY A 618 -14.01 19.04 9.11
C GLY A 618 -14.45 17.58 9.01
N CYS A 619 -14.52 16.98 7.82
CA CYS A 619 -14.89 15.57 7.71
C CYS A 619 -13.78 14.63 8.21
N VAL A 620 -14.17 13.41 8.59
CA VAL A 620 -13.24 12.36 9.00
C VAL A 620 -12.98 11.42 7.83
N VAL A 621 -11.70 11.24 7.50
CA VAL A 621 -11.23 10.29 6.47
C VAL A 621 -10.32 9.24 7.09
N VAL A 622 -10.06 8.15 6.37
CA VAL A 622 -9.07 7.13 6.72
C VAL A 622 -7.99 7.07 5.64
N LEU A 623 -6.73 6.99 6.07
CA LEU A 623 -5.57 6.77 5.21
C LEU A 623 -5.54 5.32 4.72
N LEU A 624 -5.26 5.11 3.43
CA LEU A 624 -5.28 3.80 2.77
C LEU A 624 -3.88 3.21 2.52
N ILE A 625 -2.82 3.99 2.75
CA ILE A 625 -1.43 3.59 2.54
C ILE A 625 -0.59 3.78 3.82
N ASN A 626 0.61 3.17 3.84
CA ASN A 626 1.61 3.43 4.87
C ASN A 626 2.50 4.59 4.44
N LYS A 627 2.22 5.81 4.93
CA LYS A 627 2.93 7.04 4.55
C LYS A 627 4.11 7.35 5.46
N SER A 628 4.00 7.11 6.76
CA SER A 628 5.10 7.28 7.70
C SER A 628 4.90 6.40 8.93
N ASP A 629 5.83 5.48 9.14
CA ASP A 629 5.76 4.61 10.32
C ASP A 629 6.19 5.32 11.61
N ARG A 630 7.10 6.30 11.53
CA ARG A 630 7.56 7.07 12.69
C ARG A 630 6.44 7.94 13.23
N GLU A 631 5.81 8.70 12.34
CA GLU A 631 4.71 9.61 12.70
C GLU A 631 3.39 8.86 12.90
N GLY A 632 3.33 7.54 12.73
CA GLY A 632 2.09 6.77 12.87
C GLY A 632 1.03 7.02 11.79
N LEU A 633 1.43 7.57 10.62
CA LEU A 633 0.58 7.74 9.44
C LEU A 633 0.59 6.47 8.60
N ILE A 634 -0.14 5.46 9.05
CA ILE A 634 -0.24 4.16 8.37
C ILE A 634 -1.67 3.87 7.92
N ASN A 635 -1.86 2.80 7.14
CA ASN A 635 -3.19 2.43 6.66
C ASN A 635 -4.13 2.20 7.86
N GLY A 636 -5.26 2.90 7.89
CA GLY A 636 -6.19 2.90 9.02
C GLY A 636 -6.12 4.14 9.91
N THR A 637 -5.14 5.02 9.74
CA THR A 637 -5.09 6.30 10.47
C THR A 637 -6.28 7.16 10.05
N ARG A 638 -7.10 7.56 11.03
CA ARG A 638 -8.23 8.47 10.86
C ARG A 638 -7.73 9.91 10.97
N ILE A 639 -8.17 10.74 10.04
CA ILE A 639 -7.70 12.12 9.88
C ILE A 639 -8.92 13.03 9.76
N VAL A 640 -8.91 14.14 10.49
CA VAL A 640 -9.86 15.24 10.29
C VAL A 640 -9.27 16.19 9.25
N ILE A 641 -10.05 16.49 8.21
CA ILE A 641 -9.65 17.43 7.16
C ILE A 641 -9.71 18.86 7.70
N GLU A 642 -8.63 19.62 7.57
CA GLU A 642 -8.57 21.03 8.00
C GLU A 642 -8.54 21.99 6.80
N GLU A 643 -7.94 21.59 5.68
CA GLU A 643 -7.84 22.41 4.48
C GLU A 643 -7.88 21.54 3.22
N LEU A 644 -8.59 22.01 2.19
CA LEU A 644 -8.75 21.35 0.90
C LEU A 644 -8.15 22.22 -0.20
N GLY A 645 -6.93 21.89 -0.64
CA GLY A 645 -6.23 22.53 -1.76
C GLY A 645 -6.52 21.89 -3.12
N GLU A 646 -5.83 22.32 -4.17
CA GLU A 646 -5.94 21.73 -5.53
C GLU A 646 -5.28 20.36 -5.61
N ASP A 647 -4.01 20.28 -5.20
CA ASP A 647 -3.17 19.08 -5.31
C ASP A 647 -2.54 18.69 -3.98
N LYS A 648 -2.90 19.39 -2.89
CA LYS A 648 -2.54 19.09 -1.50
C LYS A 648 -3.73 19.27 -0.56
N ILE A 649 -3.86 18.35 0.40
CA ILE A 649 -4.83 18.41 1.49
C ILE A 649 -4.06 18.56 2.81
N THR A 650 -4.57 19.35 3.76
CA THR A 650 -4.09 19.32 5.15
C THR A 650 -5.10 18.66 6.04
N GLY A 651 -4.61 17.77 6.89
CA GLY A 651 -5.42 17.16 7.94
C GLY A 651 -4.62 16.88 9.21
N ARG A 652 -5.36 16.47 10.22
CA ARG A 652 -4.83 16.15 11.55
C ARG A 652 -5.26 14.75 11.96
N ALA A 653 -4.30 13.92 12.33
CA ALA A 653 -4.59 12.57 12.79
C ALA A 653 -5.33 12.60 14.14
N ILE A 654 -6.34 11.75 14.28
CA ILE A 654 -7.15 11.65 15.50
C ILE A 654 -6.98 10.31 16.24
N ASN A 655 -6.27 9.34 15.65
CA ASN A 655 -5.90 8.08 16.29
C ASN A 655 -4.41 7.77 16.12
N GLY A 656 -3.87 6.90 16.97
CA GLY A 656 -2.49 6.42 16.88
C GLY A 656 -1.43 7.25 17.59
N THR A 657 -0.17 6.86 17.37
CA THR A 657 1.01 7.59 17.87
C THR A 657 1.15 8.98 17.23
N ALA A 658 0.56 9.17 16.05
CA ALA A 658 0.47 10.46 15.32
C ALA A 658 -0.17 11.59 16.16
N VAL A 659 -1.04 11.24 17.12
CA VAL A 659 -1.75 12.21 17.98
C VAL A 659 -0.80 12.98 18.91
N GLY A 660 0.37 12.41 19.24
CA GLY A 660 1.36 13.00 20.15
C GLY A 660 2.54 13.71 19.48
N GLY A 661 2.82 13.43 18.20
CA GLY A 661 4.04 13.88 17.51
C GLY A 661 3.88 15.16 16.70
N GLN A 662 2.78 15.32 15.94
CA GLN A 662 2.54 16.49 15.08
C GLN A 662 1.05 16.77 14.89
N VAL A 663 0.68 18.05 14.92
CA VAL A 663 -0.73 18.48 14.87
C VAL A 663 -1.27 18.48 13.43
N ARG A 664 -0.45 18.59 12.38
CA ARG A 664 -0.94 18.77 11.00
C ARG A 664 -0.03 18.13 9.96
N PHE A 665 -0.63 17.47 8.97
CA PHE A 665 0.10 16.77 7.91
C PHE A 665 -0.42 17.12 6.52
N PHE A 666 0.47 17.04 5.53
CA PHE A 666 0.10 17.11 4.12
C PHE A 666 -0.26 15.74 3.56
N ILE A 667 -1.32 15.70 2.77
CA ILE A 667 -1.78 14.53 2.01
C ILE A 667 -1.77 14.93 0.54
N GLU A 668 -0.95 14.24 -0.24
CA GLU A 668 -0.82 14.39 -1.68
C GLU A 668 -1.43 13.20 -2.43
N ARG A 669 -1.61 13.37 -3.75
CA ARG A 669 -1.96 12.24 -4.61
C ARG A 669 -0.80 11.25 -4.69
N THR A 670 -1.13 9.98 -4.72
CA THR A 670 -0.16 8.88 -4.85
C THR A 670 -0.55 7.97 -5.99
N ARG A 671 0.45 7.41 -6.68
CA ARG A 671 0.24 6.39 -7.70
C ARG A 671 0.26 5.02 -7.05
N ASN A 672 -0.82 4.27 -7.24
CA ASN A 672 -0.93 2.92 -6.71
C ASN A 672 -1.39 1.96 -7.79
N VAL A 673 -0.77 0.78 -7.82
CA VAL A 673 -1.14 -0.30 -8.74
C VAL A 673 -2.22 -1.17 -8.12
N TYR A 674 -3.28 -1.34 -8.89
CA TYR A 674 -4.43 -2.17 -8.63
C TYR A 674 -4.55 -3.23 -9.72
N GLU A 675 -5.12 -4.36 -9.36
CA GLU A 675 -5.34 -5.49 -10.26
C GLU A 675 -6.75 -5.98 -10.03
N ASP A 676 -7.47 -6.16 -11.13
CA ASP A 676 -8.75 -6.83 -11.06
C ASP A 676 -8.56 -8.32 -10.72
N LYS A 677 -9.25 -8.77 -9.68
CA LYS A 677 -9.18 -10.15 -9.19
C LYS A 677 -9.95 -11.14 -10.06
N ALA A 678 -10.73 -10.67 -11.03
CA ALA A 678 -11.35 -11.56 -12.01
C ALA A 678 -10.29 -12.30 -12.85
N PRO A 679 -10.53 -13.54 -13.31
CA PRO A 679 -9.61 -14.24 -14.21
C PRO A 679 -9.33 -13.42 -15.48
N GLY A 680 -8.05 -13.08 -15.72
CA GLY A 680 -7.65 -12.20 -16.83
C GLY A 680 -7.88 -10.70 -16.59
N GLY A 681 -8.12 -10.33 -15.33
CA GLY A 681 -8.38 -8.97 -14.89
C GLY A 681 -7.28 -7.97 -15.25
N LEU A 682 -7.70 -6.74 -15.51
CA LEU A 682 -6.82 -5.65 -15.91
C LEU A 682 -5.93 -5.19 -14.74
N LYS A 683 -4.63 -5.03 -15.01
CA LYS A 683 -3.74 -4.27 -14.13
C LYS A 683 -3.74 -2.81 -14.52
N TYR A 684 -3.80 -1.93 -13.53
CA TYR A 684 -3.83 -0.49 -13.77
C TYR A 684 -3.22 0.28 -12.60
N GLU A 685 -2.76 1.48 -12.88
CA GLU A 685 -2.29 2.45 -11.92
C GLU A 685 -3.35 3.53 -11.74
N ARG A 686 -3.68 3.89 -10.49
CA ARG A 686 -4.54 5.03 -10.16
C ARG A 686 -3.74 6.08 -9.41
N LEU A 687 -3.78 7.32 -9.89
CA LEU A 687 -3.30 8.53 -9.25
C LEU A 687 -4.46 9.21 -8.52
N GLN A 688 -4.46 9.18 -7.19
CA GLN A 688 -5.49 9.81 -6.35
C GLN A 688 -4.97 10.06 -4.93
N PHE A 689 -5.63 10.93 -4.16
CA PHE A 689 -5.37 11.03 -2.71
C PHE A 689 -5.68 9.68 -2.04
N PRO A 690 -4.76 9.09 -1.25
CA PRO A 690 -4.92 7.76 -0.69
C PRO A 690 -5.80 7.76 0.56
N ILE A 691 -6.97 8.40 0.49
CA ILE A 691 -7.92 8.57 1.58
C ILE A 691 -9.34 8.31 1.12
N LYS A 692 -10.22 7.99 2.06
CA LYS A 692 -11.67 8.00 1.85
C LYS A 692 -12.43 8.38 3.13
N PRO A 693 -13.66 8.90 3.07
CA PRO A 693 -14.48 9.17 4.26
C PRO A 693 -14.59 7.94 5.18
N ALA A 694 -14.67 8.18 6.50
CA ALA A 694 -14.56 7.14 7.51
C ALA A 694 -15.40 7.41 8.78
N PHE A 695 -16.67 7.76 8.60
CA PHE A 695 -17.70 7.70 9.64
C PHE A 695 -18.24 6.28 9.82
N ALA A 696 -18.28 5.52 8.72
CA ALA A 696 -18.51 4.09 8.70
C ALA A 696 -17.27 3.33 8.19
N MET A 697 -17.01 2.17 8.76
CA MET A 697 -15.91 1.28 8.37
C MET A 697 -16.35 -0.19 8.44
N THR A 698 -15.65 -1.07 7.74
CA THR A 698 -15.97 -2.49 7.82
C THR A 698 -15.66 -3.03 9.22
N ILE A 699 -16.45 -4.01 9.68
CA ILE A 699 -16.21 -4.73 10.95
C ILE A 699 -14.75 -5.23 11.03
N LEU A 700 -14.22 -5.72 9.91
CA LEU A 700 -12.83 -6.18 9.79
C LEU A 700 -11.81 -5.09 10.12
N LYS A 701 -12.01 -3.86 9.63
CA LYS A 701 -11.12 -2.74 9.96
C LYS A 701 -11.35 -2.18 11.37
N GLY A 702 -12.52 -2.43 11.97
CA GLY A 702 -12.82 -2.13 13.37
C GLY A 702 -12.15 -3.09 14.37
N GLN A 703 -11.60 -4.23 13.92
CA GLN A 703 -10.92 -5.19 14.78
C GLN A 703 -9.71 -4.55 15.50
N GLY A 704 -9.39 -5.01 16.71
CA GLY A 704 -8.46 -4.34 17.64
C GLY A 704 -8.93 -3.03 18.30
N GLN A 705 -9.85 -2.27 17.69
CA GLN A 705 -10.23 -0.94 18.20
C GLN A 705 -11.18 -1.02 19.42
N THR A 706 -11.06 -0.06 20.34
CA THR A 706 -12.05 0.19 21.41
C THR A 706 -12.81 1.45 21.05
N ILE A 707 -14.13 1.34 20.90
CA ILE A 707 -14.98 2.44 20.45
C ILE A 707 -16.05 2.65 21.52
N ARG A 708 -16.27 3.89 21.94
CA ARG A 708 -17.22 4.19 23.01
C ARG A 708 -18.66 3.99 22.55
N THR A 709 -19.01 4.54 21.39
CA THR A 709 -20.36 4.48 20.81
C THR A 709 -20.30 3.84 19.43
N VAL A 710 -21.01 2.73 19.28
CA VAL A 710 -20.95 1.88 18.08
C VAL A 710 -22.33 1.73 17.48
N GLY A 711 -22.45 2.09 16.21
CA GLY A 711 -23.57 1.67 15.37
C GLY A 711 -23.17 0.42 14.59
N ILE A 712 -24.05 -0.57 14.51
CA ILE A 712 -23.84 -1.77 13.70
C ILE A 712 -24.92 -1.78 12.62
N ASP A 713 -24.50 -1.68 11.36
CA ASP A 713 -25.39 -1.80 10.23
C ASP A 713 -25.35 -3.22 9.68
N LEU A 714 -26.48 -3.92 9.77
CA LEU A 714 -26.71 -5.28 9.27
C LEU A 714 -27.79 -5.31 8.18
N GLU A 715 -27.95 -4.22 7.41
CA GLU A 715 -28.76 -4.25 6.19
C GLU A 715 -28.29 -5.38 5.26
N ARG A 716 -26.96 -5.49 5.09
CA ARG A 716 -26.32 -6.67 4.50
C ARG A 716 -25.77 -7.56 5.62
N GLU A 717 -26.08 -8.86 5.58
CA GLU A 717 -25.69 -9.78 6.65
C GLU A 717 -24.19 -9.99 6.75
N VAL A 718 -23.77 -10.43 7.95
CA VAL A 718 -22.45 -11.02 8.16
C VAL A 718 -22.29 -12.25 7.28
N PHE A 719 -21.09 -12.43 6.74
CA PHE A 719 -20.78 -13.49 5.78
C PHE A 719 -19.54 -14.30 6.17
N SER A 720 -18.89 -13.95 7.27
CA SER A 720 -17.64 -14.57 7.70
C SER A 720 -17.62 -14.81 9.20
N HIS A 721 -16.77 -15.76 9.60
CA HIS A 721 -16.55 -16.11 10.99
C HIS A 721 -16.34 -14.89 11.89
N GLY A 722 -17.05 -14.88 13.03
CA GLY A 722 -16.76 -13.96 14.13
C GLY A 722 -17.12 -12.50 13.88
N GLN A 723 -17.66 -12.13 12.71
CA GLN A 723 -17.98 -10.73 12.39
C GLN A 723 -18.99 -10.12 13.39
N LEU A 724 -20.04 -10.87 13.73
CA LEU A 724 -21.06 -10.39 14.67
C LEU A 724 -20.45 -10.16 16.07
N TYR A 725 -19.66 -11.11 16.57
CA TYR A 725 -18.93 -10.96 17.82
C TYR A 725 -17.95 -9.79 17.80
N THR A 726 -17.18 -9.63 16.72
CA THR A 726 -16.25 -8.50 16.56
C THR A 726 -16.99 -7.18 16.66
N ALA A 727 -18.15 -7.03 16.01
CA ALA A 727 -18.94 -5.80 16.02
C ALA A 727 -19.43 -5.43 17.44
N PHE A 728 -20.11 -6.36 18.13
CA PHE A 728 -20.60 -6.10 19.50
C PHE A 728 -19.46 -5.89 20.50
N SER A 729 -18.36 -6.65 20.40
CA SER A 729 -17.24 -6.56 21.35
C SER A 729 -16.41 -5.25 21.27
N ARG A 730 -16.72 -4.35 20.32
CA ARG A 730 -16.04 -3.05 20.19
C ARG A 730 -16.39 -2.07 21.31
N ALA A 731 -17.64 -2.12 21.79
CA ALA A 731 -18.13 -1.32 22.89
C ALA A 731 -18.02 -2.08 24.22
N SER A 732 -17.72 -1.35 25.30
CA SER A 732 -17.67 -1.90 26.66
C SER A 732 -19.00 -1.82 27.41
N ASP A 733 -19.95 -1.05 26.88
CA ASP A 733 -21.25 -0.78 27.50
C ASP A 733 -22.33 -0.95 26.42
N GLY A 734 -23.27 -1.87 26.66
CA GLY A 734 -24.35 -2.18 25.74
C GLY A 734 -25.27 -0.99 25.48
N ASN A 735 -25.37 -0.04 26.41
CA ASN A 735 -26.16 1.18 26.22
C ASN A 735 -25.63 2.04 25.06
N ASN A 736 -24.33 1.92 24.76
CA ASN A 736 -23.67 2.66 23.69
C ASN A 736 -23.62 1.87 22.35
N VAL A 737 -24.46 0.85 22.21
CA VAL A 737 -24.59 0.05 20.98
C VAL A 737 -26.01 0.13 20.43
N ARG A 738 -26.13 0.39 19.14
CA ARG A 738 -27.37 0.23 18.38
C ARG A 738 -27.12 -0.52 17.08
N VAL A 739 -28.15 -1.20 16.61
CA VAL A 739 -28.11 -2.10 15.45
C VAL A 739 -29.26 -1.78 14.52
N TYR A 740 -28.93 -1.46 13.27
CA TYR A 740 -29.91 -1.39 12.19
C TYR A 740 -29.93 -2.74 11.48
N ALA A 741 -31.07 -3.43 11.51
CA ALA A 741 -31.24 -4.75 10.90
C ALA A 741 -32.60 -4.81 10.18
N PRO A 742 -32.75 -4.11 9.03
CA PRO A 742 -34.02 -4.04 8.31
C PRO A 742 -34.39 -5.39 7.69
N ASN A 743 -35.70 -5.58 7.43
CA ASN A 743 -36.24 -6.74 6.71
C ASN A 743 -35.89 -8.10 7.32
N ARG A 744 -35.71 -8.17 8.64
CA ARG A 744 -35.44 -9.42 9.37
C ARG A 744 -36.72 -10.03 9.94
N GLU A 745 -36.72 -11.37 10.03
CA GLU A 745 -37.73 -12.08 10.80
C GLU A 745 -37.72 -11.58 12.24
N THR A 746 -38.89 -11.24 12.77
CA THR A 746 -39.06 -10.73 14.13
C THR A 746 -39.92 -11.69 14.93
N ASP A 747 -39.51 -12.02 16.15
CA ASP A 747 -40.30 -12.89 17.03
C ASP A 747 -41.36 -12.14 17.84
N ALA A 748 -42.12 -12.88 18.65
CA ALA A 748 -43.17 -12.31 19.50
C ALA A 748 -42.65 -11.32 20.56
N GLN A 749 -41.35 -11.33 20.86
CA GLN A 749 -40.72 -10.38 21.78
C GLN A 749 -40.12 -9.17 21.05
N GLY A 750 -40.30 -9.05 19.72
CA GLY A 750 -39.78 -7.96 18.92
C GLY A 750 -38.28 -8.10 18.59
N ARG A 751 -37.68 -9.28 18.79
CA ARG A 751 -36.26 -9.52 18.48
C ARG A 751 -36.07 -9.78 17.01
N ALA A 752 -35.03 -9.21 16.42
CA ALA A 752 -34.69 -9.43 15.00
C ALA A 752 -33.69 -10.58 14.83
N ARG A 753 -33.97 -11.51 13.91
CA ARG A 753 -33.10 -12.66 13.60
C ARG A 753 -31.98 -12.26 12.64
N VAL A 754 -30.73 -12.55 13.00
CA VAL A 754 -29.54 -12.34 12.13
C VAL A 754 -28.63 -13.56 12.15
N LEU A 755 -27.81 -13.73 11.11
CA LEU A 755 -26.79 -14.78 11.07
C LEU A 755 -25.68 -14.58 12.13
N ASN A 756 -25.23 -15.70 12.71
CA ASN A 756 -24.04 -15.79 13.54
C ASN A 756 -23.14 -16.93 13.03
N ILE A 757 -22.14 -16.56 12.22
CA ILE A 757 -21.22 -17.53 11.62
C ILE A 757 -20.05 -17.78 12.58
N VAL A 758 -19.98 -18.98 13.14
CA VAL A 758 -18.94 -19.39 14.10
C VAL A 758 -18.37 -20.76 13.71
N ALA A 759 -17.04 -20.84 13.65
CA ALA A 759 -16.28 -22.06 13.40
C ALA A 759 -15.98 -22.69 14.77
N THR A 760 -16.94 -23.42 15.31
CA THR A 760 -16.86 -23.96 16.68
C THR A 760 -15.69 -24.91 16.89
N ASN A 761 -15.27 -25.63 15.85
CA ASN A 761 -14.07 -26.46 15.84
C ASN A 761 -12.77 -25.68 16.15
N MET A 762 -12.69 -24.41 15.72
CA MET A 762 -11.54 -23.54 16.03
C MET A 762 -11.47 -23.12 17.50
N LEU A 763 -12.63 -23.05 18.15
CA LEU A 763 -12.75 -22.61 19.53
C LEU A 763 -12.41 -23.72 20.53
N GLN A 764 -12.46 -24.99 20.12
CA GLN A 764 -12.12 -26.15 20.94
C GLN A 764 -10.61 -26.35 21.11
N LEU A 765 -9.79 -25.70 20.27
CA LEU A 765 -8.33 -25.74 20.32
C LEU A 765 -7.74 -24.65 21.26
N GLN A 766 -8.55 -24.10 22.18
CA GLN A 766 -8.20 -22.98 23.06
C GLN A 766 -7.94 -23.37 24.51
#